data_AF-A0AAD9M910-F1
#
_entry.id   AF-A0AAD9M910-F1
#
_cell.length_a   1.000
_cell.length_b   1.000
_cell.length_c   1.000
_cell.angle_alpha   90.00
_cell.angle_beta   90.00
_cell.angle_gamma   90.00
#
_symmetry.space_group_name_H-M   'P 1'
#
loop_
_entity.id
_entity.type
_entity.pdbx_description
1 polymer ?
#
loop_
_entity_poly.entity_id
_entity_poly.type
_entity_poly.pdbx_seq_one_letter_code
_entity_poly.pdbx_strand_id
1 'polypeptide(L)'
;MGSIAVSQDSPPHDGFRAAKQQAAQPPADNGLDIIDIQRVAVETNLKDDIISMWNPTNGPRRLPTLLLYNERGLQLFEEITYLDEYYLTNNEIEVLEKHSTEIAQNISPESMVIELGSGNLRKVCFLLQAFENAGKNIDYYALDLSREELERTLAQLPKFHHVRCHGLLGTYDDGREWLKKPSNLARTKCILSLGSSIGNFERDDAAGFLKYFSDVLTQSDKLLIGLDGCCDPSKVYHAYNDKKGVTHAFILNGLANANEILGEEAFKTGDWEVIGEYVYDEEGGRHQAFYSPVRDTYVMGTLVKQHERIQVEQSLKYSQLGAENLWNMAGLVETACWAKGTEHGLHMITKRKMPFSLLPDVYASSPCPTLEDWSALWAAWDAVTQKMLPKEELLDKPIKLRNACIFYLGHIPGFLDIQLTKTTKAPPTEPADFQPMFERGIDPDVDNPQNCHSHSEIPDEWPPLEQILEYQQRVRSRLQDQYKNGVDKIPRAVAQGIWVGFEHEIMHMETLLYMMLQSNKTIPPPDVYQPDFRRLADKARQARVPNEWHDVPAQSITLGMDEPDLNAGVNGYFGWDNERPTRKVEVHAFQAKGRPITNEEYAQYMFENQIKKVPASWAPTESNTKDVDANGQVYLANGHTDSHTNGRVNGHTNGASNGHTNGHQSKRTALPESFLDGISVRTVHGLVSLKFALDWPIFASYDELSGCAAWMGGRIPTFEEARSIYNYVHNSKRMEAERTLGRTVPAVNGHLSNDGVEETPPNVSSLEVEKARSELFVDLDGANVGFQHWHPVPVTANGGRLAGQGELGGVWEWTSSPLARHEGFEPMPLYPQYTSDFFDGKHNIVLGGSWATHPRIAGRRSFVNWYQRNYPFAWCGARLVRDIN
;
A
#
# COMPACT_ATOMS: atom_id res chain seq x y z
N MET A 1 53.03 -56.90 -48.70
CA MET A 1 54.24 -56.38 -49.37
C MET A 1 53.79 -55.32 -50.36
N GLY A 2 53.74 -54.06 -49.93
CA GLY A 2 54.73 -53.04 -50.30
C GLY A 2 54.07 -52.13 -51.34
N SER A 3 54.24 -50.80 -51.38
CA SER A 3 55.32 -49.98 -50.86
C SER A 3 55.05 -48.52 -51.30
N ILE A 4 55.19 -47.57 -50.35
CA ILE A 4 55.95 -46.29 -50.43
C ILE A 4 55.51 -45.28 -51.52
N ALA A 5 54.88 -44.15 -51.17
CA ALA A 5 55.35 -42.87 -50.56
C ALA A 5 56.03 -41.88 -51.54
N VAL A 6 55.73 -40.58 -51.39
CA VAL A 6 56.67 -39.47 -51.07
C VAL A 6 56.00 -38.08 -51.30
N SER A 7 56.02 -37.24 -50.24
CA SER A 7 56.13 -35.75 -50.05
C SER A 7 55.68 -34.75 -51.16
N GLN A 8 55.28 -33.49 -50.93
CA GLN A 8 55.31 -32.54 -49.80
C GLN A 8 54.48 -31.27 -50.18
N ASP A 9 54.10 -30.50 -49.15
CA ASP A 9 53.82 -29.04 -49.10
C ASP A 9 52.42 -28.45 -49.44
N SER A 10 52.02 -27.54 -48.53
CA SER A 10 50.73 -26.86 -48.29
C SER A 10 50.79 -25.36 -48.68
N PRO A 11 49.79 -24.47 -48.42
CA PRO A 11 48.31 -24.54 -48.35
C PRO A 11 47.68 -23.33 -49.15
N PRO A 12 46.50 -22.75 -48.80
CA PRO A 12 45.15 -23.31 -48.57
C PRO A 12 44.09 -22.66 -49.48
N HIS A 13 42.93 -23.29 -49.65
CA HIS A 13 41.61 -22.76 -49.23
C HIS A 13 40.44 -23.57 -49.82
N ASP A 14 39.41 -23.67 -48.99
CA ASP A 14 37.99 -23.89 -49.29
C ASP A 14 37.49 -25.27 -49.74
N GLY A 15 36.34 -25.65 -49.17
CA GLY A 15 35.40 -26.55 -49.83
C GLY A 15 34.76 -27.61 -48.95
N PHE A 16 33.69 -27.23 -48.25
CA PHE A 16 32.63 -28.08 -47.69
C PHE A 16 32.26 -29.31 -48.57
N ARG A 17 32.15 -30.51 -47.98
CA ARG A 17 30.88 -31.14 -47.53
C ARG A 17 31.04 -32.61 -47.11
N ALA A 18 30.14 -32.97 -46.19
CA ALA A 18 29.51 -34.28 -45.96
C ALA A 18 30.13 -35.25 -44.93
N ALA A 19 29.52 -35.19 -43.74
CA ALA A 19 28.95 -36.28 -42.96
C ALA A 19 29.86 -37.41 -42.44
N LYS A 20 29.95 -37.50 -41.09
CA LYS A 20 29.97 -38.79 -40.39
C LYS A 20 29.65 -38.67 -38.89
N GLN A 21 28.66 -39.47 -38.49
CA GLN A 21 28.50 -40.22 -37.24
C GLN A 21 28.69 -39.47 -35.90
N GLN A 22 27.55 -39.27 -35.23
CA GLN A 22 27.42 -39.00 -33.80
C GLN A 22 28.24 -39.99 -32.98
N ALA A 23 29.28 -39.48 -32.33
CA ALA A 23 29.83 -40.08 -31.12
C ALA A 23 28.87 -39.77 -29.96
N ALA A 24 28.60 -40.79 -29.14
CA ALA A 24 27.76 -40.68 -27.96
C ALA A 24 28.21 -39.54 -27.06
N GLN A 25 27.28 -38.64 -26.72
CA GLN A 25 27.47 -37.65 -25.68
C GLN A 25 27.69 -38.37 -24.33
N PRO A 26 28.59 -37.86 -23.47
CA PRO A 26 28.66 -38.32 -22.09
C PRO A 26 27.31 -38.01 -21.40
N PRO A 27 26.90 -38.81 -20.39
CA PRO A 27 25.66 -38.57 -19.67
C PRO A 27 25.67 -37.15 -19.08
N ALA A 28 24.57 -36.43 -19.29
CA ALA A 28 24.36 -35.09 -18.73
C ALA A 28 24.41 -35.14 -17.20
N ASP A 29 25.11 -34.17 -16.64
CA ASP A 29 25.41 -34.01 -15.23
C ASP A 29 24.12 -33.87 -14.40
N ASN A 30 23.96 -34.72 -13.38
CA ASN A 30 22.79 -34.80 -12.49
C ASN A 30 22.86 -33.76 -11.35
N GLY A 31 23.00 -32.47 -11.68
CA GLY A 31 23.00 -31.40 -10.68
C GLY A 31 21.59 -31.00 -10.24
N LEU A 32 21.37 -30.81 -8.94
CA LEU A 32 20.17 -30.14 -8.41
C LEU A 32 20.12 -28.70 -8.96
N ASP A 33 18.93 -28.24 -9.38
CA ASP A 33 18.76 -26.89 -9.95
C ASP A 33 18.60 -25.86 -8.83
N ILE A 34 19.71 -25.23 -8.42
CA ILE A 34 19.75 -24.17 -7.40
C ILE A 34 20.13 -22.85 -8.04
N ILE A 35 19.20 -21.90 -8.00
CA ILE A 35 19.33 -20.56 -8.55
C ILE A 35 19.79 -19.62 -7.44
N ASP A 36 20.97 -19.03 -7.64
CA ASP A 36 21.49 -17.99 -6.75
C ASP A 36 20.84 -16.64 -7.07
N ILE A 37 20.14 -16.07 -6.09
CA ILE A 37 19.42 -14.80 -6.23
C ILE A 37 19.96 -13.72 -5.28
N GLN A 38 21.02 -14.02 -4.52
CA GLN A 38 21.57 -13.10 -3.52
C GLN A 38 22.10 -11.81 -4.17
N ARG A 39 21.72 -10.66 -3.59
CA ARG A 39 22.32 -9.37 -3.92
C ARG A 39 23.56 -9.14 -3.06
N VAL A 40 24.64 -8.61 -3.65
CA VAL A 40 25.95 -8.39 -3.00
C VAL A 40 25.86 -7.30 -1.91
N ALA A 41 25.27 -7.61 -0.75
CA ALA A 41 25.39 -6.92 0.55
C ALA A 41 24.32 -7.44 1.54
N VAL A 42 24.57 -8.55 2.25
CA VAL A 42 23.70 -8.97 3.37
C VAL A 42 24.50 -9.27 4.66
N GLU A 43 25.78 -9.63 4.57
CA GLU A 43 26.59 -9.94 5.76
C GLU A 43 26.84 -8.75 6.70
N THR A 44 26.56 -7.51 6.29
CA THR A 44 26.85 -6.31 7.09
C THR A 44 25.78 -5.96 8.13
N ASN A 45 24.57 -6.56 8.10
CA ASN A 45 23.45 -6.08 8.92
C ASN A 45 23.34 -6.74 10.32
N LEU A 46 23.57 -8.06 10.41
CA LEU A 46 23.28 -8.80 11.65
C LEU A 46 24.18 -8.40 12.83
N LYS A 47 25.43 -8.02 12.57
CA LYS A 47 26.35 -7.52 13.60
C LYS A 47 25.85 -6.21 14.21
N ASP A 48 25.35 -5.30 13.37
CA ASP A 48 24.81 -4.02 13.79
C ASP A 48 23.48 -4.21 14.55
N ASP A 49 22.66 -5.18 14.16
CA ASP A 49 21.45 -5.58 14.88
C ASP A 49 21.76 -6.11 16.28
N ILE A 50 22.77 -6.98 16.44
CA ILE A 50 23.22 -7.46 17.75
C ILE A 50 23.58 -6.28 18.66
N ILE A 51 24.40 -5.35 18.17
CA ILE A 51 24.89 -4.21 18.96
C ILE A 51 23.73 -3.26 19.34
N SER A 52 22.88 -2.93 18.38
CA SER A 52 21.78 -1.98 18.56
C SER A 52 20.67 -2.52 19.46
N MET A 53 20.30 -3.79 19.33
CA MET A 53 19.29 -4.45 20.18
C MET A 53 19.82 -4.75 21.59
N TRP A 54 21.13 -4.93 21.73
CA TRP A 54 21.75 -5.15 23.02
C TRP A 54 21.75 -3.90 23.90
N ASN A 55 21.99 -2.72 23.31
CA ASN A 55 21.99 -1.43 24.00
C ASN A 55 20.93 -0.50 23.39
N PRO A 56 19.63 -0.82 23.56
CA PRO A 56 18.57 -0.04 22.93
C PRO A 56 18.47 1.35 23.55
N THR A 57 18.14 2.35 22.75
CA THR A 57 17.93 3.74 23.21
C THR A 57 16.75 3.85 24.18
N ASN A 58 15.75 2.97 24.02
CA ASN A 58 14.57 2.82 24.89
C ASN A 58 14.11 1.35 24.90
N GLY A 59 13.64 0.85 26.05
CA GLY A 59 13.09 -0.50 26.19
C GLY A 59 14.06 -1.54 26.74
N PRO A 60 13.61 -2.80 26.91
CA PRO A 60 14.45 -3.89 27.40
C PRO A 60 15.44 -4.36 26.34
N ARG A 61 16.57 -4.93 26.77
CA ARG A 61 17.56 -5.55 25.87
C ARG A 61 16.93 -6.71 25.11
N ARG A 62 17.33 -6.87 23.86
CA ARG A 62 16.92 -7.98 23.00
C ARG A 62 18.09 -8.52 22.19
N LEU A 63 17.92 -9.69 21.61
CA LEU A 63 18.81 -10.24 20.59
C LEU A 63 18.01 -10.69 19.37
N PRO A 64 18.57 -10.59 18.15
CA PRO A 64 17.89 -11.02 16.94
C PRO A 64 17.59 -12.52 16.96
N THR A 65 16.36 -12.93 16.62
CA THR A 65 15.99 -14.35 16.52
C THR A 65 16.76 -15.08 15.41
N LEU A 66 17.27 -14.35 14.40
CA LEU A 66 18.10 -14.91 13.33
C LEU A 66 19.38 -15.58 13.86
N LEU A 67 19.87 -15.19 15.04
CA LEU A 67 20.99 -15.84 15.71
C LEU A 67 20.74 -17.33 15.97
N LEU A 68 19.49 -17.75 16.10
CA LEU A 68 19.14 -19.13 16.41
C LEU A 68 19.32 -20.07 15.21
N TYR A 69 19.46 -19.56 13.98
CA TYR A 69 19.33 -20.34 12.74
C TYR A 69 20.63 -20.48 11.93
N ASN A 70 21.80 -20.53 12.59
CA ASN A 70 22.99 -21.08 11.93
C ASN A 70 22.85 -22.60 11.71
N GLU A 71 23.81 -23.23 11.04
CA GLU A 71 23.79 -24.66 10.70
C GLU A 71 23.43 -25.54 11.91
N ARG A 72 24.09 -25.33 13.06
CA ARG A 72 23.81 -26.09 14.29
C ARG A 72 22.41 -25.81 14.83
N GLY A 73 21.97 -24.56 14.75
CA GLY A 73 20.63 -24.14 15.12
C GLY A 73 19.55 -24.85 14.30
N LEU A 74 19.72 -24.94 12.99
CA LEU A 74 18.80 -25.65 12.10
C LEU A 74 18.68 -27.14 12.44
N GLN A 75 19.80 -27.80 12.76
CA GLN A 75 19.79 -29.20 13.23
C GLN A 75 19.01 -29.36 14.53
N LEU A 76 19.22 -28.47 15.50
CA LEU A 76 18.48 -28.48 16.77
C LEU A 76 16.99 -28.21 16.55
N PHE A 77 16.64 -27.28 15.66
CA PHE A 77 15.25 -27.02 15.30
C PHE A 77 14.60 -28.24 14.62
N GLU A 78 15.34 -28.92 13.73
CA GLU A 78 14.88 -30.18 13.14
C GLU A 78 14.58 -31.21 14.25
N GLU A 79 15.46 -31.39 15.24
CA GLU A 79 15.20 -32.26 16.41
C GLU A 79 13.93 -31.84 17.17
N ILE A 80 13.69 -30.54 17.40
CA ILE A 80 12.47 -30.01 18.03
C ILE A 80 11.22 -30.45 17.26
N THR A 81 11.26 -30.41 15.92
CA THR A 81 10.09 -30.77 15.10
C THR A 81 9.65 -32.23 15.22
N TYR A 82 10.49 -33.11 15.78
CA TYR A 82 10.17 -34.52 16.06
C TYR A 82 9.77 -34.78 17.53
N LEU A 83 9.76 -33.76 18.40
CA LEU A 83 9.32 -33.92 19.78
C LEU A 83 7.79 -34.05 19.87
N ASP A 84 7.32 -34.97 20.71
CA ASP A 84 5.89 -35.16 20.96
C ASP A 84 5.24 -33.90 21.58
N GLU A 85 6.00 -33.15 22.38
CA GLU A 85 5.54 -31.89 22.99
C GLU A 85 5.39 -30.76 21.96
N TYR A 86 6.14 -30.77 20.85
CA TYR A 86 6.08 -29.72 19.80
C TYR A 86 4.98 -30.02 18.78
N TYR A 87 3.73 -29.81 19.20
CA TYR A 87 2.54 -30.20 18.45
C TYR A 87 2.38 -29.53 17.07
N LEU A 88 2.95 -28.34 16.84
CA LEU A 88 2.71 -27.52 15.64
C LEU A 88 3.00 -28.32 14.36
N THR A 89 4.15 -28.98 14.30
CA THR A 89 4.58 -29.75 13.12
C THR A 89 3.60 -30.87 12.80
N ASN A 90 3.22 -31.67 13.80
CA ASN A 90 2.33 -32.82 13.61
C ASN A 90 0.89 -32.37 13.31
N ASN A 91 0.42 -31.29 13.93
CA ASN A 91 -0.87 -30.71 13.62
C ASN A 91 -0.93 -30.22 12.16
N GLU A 92 0.10 -29.52 11.68
CA GLU A 92 0.16 -29.06 10.29
C GLU A 92 0.27 -30.22 9.30
N ILE A 93 1.06 -31.26 9.61
CA ILE A 93 1.15 -32.48 8.80
C ILE A 93 -0.20 -33.17 8.69
N GLU A 94 -0.96 -33.30 9.78
CA GLU A 94 -2.30 -33.92 9.76
C GLU A 94 -3.27 -33.15 8.85
N VAL A 95 -3.22 -31.81 8.89
CA VAL A 95 -4.02 -30.97 7.98
C VAL A 95 -3.60 -31.21 6.53
N LEU A 96 -2.30 -31.23 6.23
CA LEU A 96 -1.77 -31.46 4.87
C LEU A 96 -2.11 -32.86 4.36
N GLU A 97 -1.94 -33.90 5.18
CA GLU A 97 -2.27 -35.28 4.80
C GLU A 97 -3.75 -35.40 4.41
N LYS A 98 -4.63 -34.77 5.20
CA LYS A 98 -6.08 -34.83 4.98
C LYS A 98 -6.56 -33.95 3.82
N HIS A 99 -5.95 -32.77 3.63
CA HIS A 99 -6.50 -31.73 2.75
C HIS A 99 -5.61 -31.33 1.57
N SER A 100 -4.40 -31.91 1.41
CA SER A 100 -3.47 -31.57 0.30
C SER A 100 -4.10 -31.64 -1.08
N THR A 101 -5.03 -32.58 -1.33
CA THR A 101 -5.75 -32.66 -2.62
C THR A 101 -6.67 -31.45 -2.84
N GLU A 102 -7.41 -31.01 -1.82
CA GLU A 102 -8.28 -29.83 -1.88
C GLU A 102 -7.45 -28.54 -2.01
N ILE A 103 -6.34 -28.45 -1.27
CA ILE A 103 -5.39 -27.33 -1.37
C ILE A 103 -4.82 -27.27 -2.79
N ALA A 104 -4.35 -28.40 -3.32
CA ALA A 104 -3.81 -28.48 -4.67
C ALA A 104 -4.82 -28.10 -5.74
N GLN A 105 -6.12 -28.41 -5.56
CA GLN A 105 -7.19 -28.00 -6.49
C GLN A 105 -7.30 -26.48 -6.62
N ASN A 106 -7.08 -25.74 -5.53
CA ASN A 106 -7.17 -24.28 -5.47
C ASN A 106 -5.96 -23.54 -6.08
N ILE A 107 -4.90 -24.26 -6.45
CA ILE A 107 -3.70 -23.70 -7.10
C ILE A 107 -3.73 -24.06 -8.59
N SER A 108 -3.62 -23.06 -9.45
CA SER A 108 -3.72 -23.23 -10.91
C SER A 108 -2.54 -24.03 -11.48
N PRO A 109 -2.74 -24.83 -12.55
CA PRO A 109 -1.62 -25.40 -13.31
C PRO A 109 -0.67 -24.32 -13.83
N GLU A 110 0.58 -24.70 -14.11
CA GLU A 110 1.68 -23.83 -14.57
C GLU A 110 2.13 -22.75 -13.55
N SER A 111 1.59 -22.79 -12.33
CA SER A 111 1.93 -21.86 -11.26
C SER A 111 3.35 -22.10 -10.74
N MET A 112 3.97 -21.01 -10.30
CA MET A 112 5.15 -21.06 -9.44
C MET A 112 4.70 -21.20 -7.99
N VAL A 113 5.18 -22.21 -7.28
CA VAL A 113 4.92 -22.42 -5.85
C VAL A 113 6.22 -22.13 -5.11
N ILE A 114 6.26 -21.05 -4.33
CA ILE A 114 7.47 -20.60 -3.64
C ILE A 114 7.28 -20.79 -2.14
N GLU A 115 8.09 -21.63 -1.52
CA GLU A 115 8.09 -21.82 -0.07
C GLU A 115 9.16 -20.96 0.60
N LEU A 116 8.72 -20.07 1.49
CA LEU A 116 9.58 -19.17 2.26
C LEU A 116 10.15 -19.93 3.46
N GLY A 117 11.48 -20.07 3.52
CA GLY A 117 12.14 -20.75 4.63
C GLY A 117 11.80 -22.24 4.65
N SER A 118 12.13 -22.92 3.55
CA SER A 118 11.66 -24.29 3.27
C SER A 118 12.09 -25.34 4.29
N GLY A 119 13.20 -25.13 5.01
CA GLY A 119 13.66 -26.02 6.06
C GLY A 119 13.60 -27.50 5.64
N ASN A 120 12.99 -28.35 6.46
CA ASN A 120 12.74 -29.75 6.10
C ASN A 120 11.46 -29.89 5.24
N LEU A 121 11.62 -30.38 4.00
CA LEU A 121 10.57 -30.52 2.98
C LEU A 121 9.49 -31.59 3.28
N ARG A 122 9.53 -32.25 4.45
CA ARG A 122 8.53 -33.25 4.87
C ARG A 122 7.09 -32.77 4.76
N LYS A 123 6.82 -31.50 5.06
CA LYS A 123 5.47 -30.94 5.03
C LYS A 123 5.02 -30.69 3.59
N VAL A 124 5.83 -29.98 2.81
CA VAL A 124 5.45 -29.62 1.44
C VAL A 124 5.32 -30.86 0.53
N CYS A 125 6.02 -31.96 0.81
CA CYS A 125 5.90 -33.22 0.07
C CYS A 125 4.46 -33.71 -0.11
N PHE A 126 3.58 -33.52 0.88
CA PHE A 126 2.15 -33.88 0.73
C PHE A 126 1.49 -33.09 -0.40
N LEU A 127 1.80 -31.79 -0.50
CA LEU A 127 1.27 -30.91 -1.53
C LEU A 127 1.91 -31.21 -2.90
N LEU A 128 3.22 -31.44 -2.97
CA LEU A 128 3.91 -31.84 -4.21
C LEU A 128 3.35 -33.15 -4.76
N GLN A 129 3.11 -34.14 -3.90
CA GLN A 129 2.48 -35.40 -4.30
C GLN A 129 1.03 -35.21 -4.76
N ALA A 130 0.27 -34.29 -4.13
CA ALA A 130 -1.07 -33.96 -4.57
C ALA A 130 -1.10 -33.31 -5.96
N PHE A 131 -0.14 -32.43 -6.28
CA PHE A 131 0.02 -31.89 -7.63
C PHE A 131 0.36 -32.96 -8.66
N GLU A 132 1.32 -33.84 -8.34
CA GLU A 132 1.71 -34.97 -9.18
C GLU A 132 0.51 -35.88 -9.48
N ASN A 133 -0.23 -36.28 -8.44
CA ASN A 133 -1.40 -37.14 -8.58
C ASN A 133 -2.52 -36.49 -9.41
N ALA A 134 -2.62 -35.15 -9.37
CA ALA A 134 -3.58 -34.39 -10.15
C ALA A 134 -3.12 -34.12 -11.59
N GLY A 135 -1.89 -34.50 -11.97
CA GLY A 135 -1.30 -34.19 -13.28
C GLY A 135 -1.10 -32.69 -13.51
N LYS A 136 -0.94 -31.90 -12.43
CA LYS A 136 -0.75 -30.44 -12.52
C LYS A 136 0.72 -30.12 -12.67
N ASN A 137 1.09 -29.52 -13.79
CA ASN A 137 2.45 -29.02 -13.99
C ASN A 137 2.72 -27.85 -13.03
N ILE A 138 3.72 -27.97 -12.17
CA ILE A 138 4.06 -26.98 -11.14
C ILE A 138 5.57 -26.80 -11.09
N ASP A 139 6.01 -25.55 -10.94
CA ASP A 139 7.39 -25.23 -10.58
C ASP A 139 7.46 -24.87 -9.10
N TYR A 140 8.00 -25.79 -8.30
CA TYR A 140 8.23 -25.61 -6.87
C TYR A 140 9.61 -25.01 -6.63
N TYR A 141 9.67 -23.96 -5.81
CA TYR A 141 10.88 -23.25 -5.42
C TYR A 141 11.02 -23.25 -3.89
N ALA A 142 12.05 -23.92 -3.40
CA ALA A 142 12.47 -23.87 -2.00
C ALA A 142 13.39 -22.65 -1.80
N LEU A 143 12.95 -21.62 -1.06
CA LEU A 143 13.76 -20.44 -0.76
C LEU A 143 14.43 -20.58 0.60
N ASP A 144 15.77 -20.57 0.62
CA ASP A 144 16.57 -20.67 1.83
C ASP A 144 17.89 -19.88 1.71
N LEU A 145 18.51 -19.59 2.87
CA LEU A 145 19.79 -18.90 2.97
C LEU A 145 20.99 -19.85 2.84
N SER A 146 20.80 -21.15 3.10
CA SER A 146 21.87 -22.14 3.08
C SER A 146 21.85 -22.99 1.81
N ARG A 147 22.92 -22.89 1.01
CA ARG A 147 23.12 -23.74 -0.16
C ARG A 147 23.17 -25.21 0.21
N GLU A 148 23.89 -25.55 1.28
CA GLU A 148 24.06 -26.94 1.73
C GLU A 148 22.72 -27.55 2.16
N GLU A 149 21.85 -26.76 2.81
CA GLU A 149 20.51 -27.22 3.17
C GLU A 149 19.59 -27.39 1.96
N LEU A 150 19.65 -26.49 0.97
CA LEU A 150 18.93 -26.67 -0.29
C LEU A 150 19.38 -27.96 -1.00
N GLU A 151 20.69 -28.21 -1.07
CA GLU A 151 21.23 -29.43 -1.67
C GLU A 151 20.76 -30.68 -0.90
N ARG A 152 20.88 -30.66 0.43
CA ARG A 152 20.50 -31.78 1.31
C ARG A 152 19.02 -32.12 1.20
N THR A 153 18.16 -31.11 1.19
CA THR A 153 16.71 -31.29 1.28
C THR A 153 16.10 -31.62 -0.07
N LEU A 154 16.51 -30.96 -1.15
CA LEU A 154 16.05 -31.27 -2.52
C LEU A 154 16.51 -32.67 -2.97
N ALA A 155 17.69 -33.13 -2.53
CA ALA A 155 18.15 -34.49 -2.79
C ALA A 155 17.25 -35.60 -2.20
N GLN A 156 16.45 -35.28 -1.18
CA GLN A 156 15.56 -36.22 -0.51
C GLN A 156 14.17 -36.31 -1.17
N LEU A 157 13.85 -35.40 -2.10
CA LEU A 157 12.56 -35.41 -2.79
C LEU A 157 12.44 -36.62 -3.73
N PRO A 158 11.26 -37.23 -3.83
CA PRO A 158 11.01 -38.23 -4.85
C PRO A 158 11.03 -37.59 -6.25
N LYS A 159 11.21 -38.41 -7.28
CA LYS A 159 11.10 -37.94 -8.66
C LYS A 159 9.63 -37.77 -9.04
N PHE A 160 9.29 -36.58 -9.56
CA PHE A 160 7.97 -36.23 -10.06
C PHE A 160 8.00 -36.06 -11.58
N HIS A 161 6.88 -36.32 -12.27
CA HIS A 161 6.75 -36.09 -13.72
C HIS A 161 6.15 -34.72 -14.05
N HIS A 162 5.25 -34.23 -13.20
CA HIS A 162 4.54 -32.95 -13.38
C HIS A 162 5.11 -31.83 -12.50
N VAL A 163 5.78 -32.17 -11.39
CA VAL A 163 6.36 -31.18 -10.49
C VAL A 163 7.87 -31.04 -10.75
N ARG A 164 8.31 -29.83 -11.07
CA ARG A 164 9.75 -29.49 -11.14
C ARG A 164 10.14 -28.79 -9.85
N CYS A 165 11.23 -29.24 -9.22
CA CYS A 165 11.69 -28.72 -7.94
C CYS A 165 13.01 -27.98 -8.12
N HIS A 166 13.09 -26.77 -7.58
CA HIS A 166 14.22 -25.86 -7.69
C HIS A 166 14.58 -25.30 -6.31
N GLY A 167 15.86 -24.98 -6.10
CA GLY A 167 16.31 -24.17 -4.97
C GLY A 167 16.43 -22.70 -5.37
N LEU A 168 16.05 -21.79 -4.47
CA LEU A 168 16.37 -20.37 -4.54
C LEU A 168 17.27 -20.05 -3.36
N LEU A 169 18.52 -19.70 -3.63
CA LEU A 169 19.47 -19.28 -2.60
C LEU A 169 19.38 -17.77 -2.42
N GLY A 170 18.85 -17.32 -1.28
CA GLY A 170 18.76 -15.90 -0.95
C GLY A 170 17.82 -15.56 0.20
N THR A 171 17.77 -14.28 0.55
CA THR A 171 16.86 -13.76 1.57
C THR A 171 15.42 -13.68 1.05
N TYR A 172 14.46 -13.42 1.94
CA TYR A 172 13.09 -13.08 1.54
C TYR A 172 13.03 -11.84 0.65
N ASP A 173 13.90 -10.87 0.88
CA ASP A 173 14.01 -9.66 0.04
C ASP A 173 14.52 -9.99 -1.36
N ASP A 174 15.57 -10.82 -1.46
CA ASP A 174 16.07 -11.32 -2.74
C ASP A 174 14.99 -12.09 -3.49
N GLY A 175 14.24 -12.94 -2.78
CA GLY A 175 13.11 -13.71 -3.30
C GLY A 175 12.01 -12.81 -3.89
N ARG A 176 11.56 -11.81 -3.14
CA ARG A 176 10.56 -10.85 -3.61
C ARG A 176 11.05 -10.09 -4.85
N GLU A 177 12.30 -9.67 -4.83
CA GLU A 177 12.89 -8.93 -5.94
C GLU A 177 13.11 -9.79 -7.18
N TRP A 178 13.39 -11.07 -7.00
CA TRP A 178 13.40 -12.05 -8.08
C TRP A 178 12.00 -12.23 -8.69
N LEU A 179 10.93 -12.20 -7.88
CA LEU A 179 9.54 -12.25 -8.36
C LEU A 179 9.15 -11.02 -9.20
N LYS A 180 9.79 -9.86 -8.98
CA LYS A 180 9.56 -8.63 -9.75
C LYS A 180 10.17 -8.64 -11.15
N LYS A 181 10.96 -9.65 -11.52
CA LYS A 181 11.47 -9.76 -12.89
C LYS A 181 10.31 -9.93 -13.88
N PRO A 182 10.28 -9.26 -15.04
CA PRO A 182 9.15 -9.32 -15.98
C PRO A 182 8.71 -10.75 -16.35
N SER A 183 9.66 -11.68 -16.50
CA SER A 183 9.40 -13.10 -16.77
C SER A 183 8.62 -13.81 -15.66
N ASN A 184 8.81 -13.38 -14.41
CA ASN A 184 8.19 -13.98 -13.23
C ASN A 184 6.88 -13.25 -12.88
N LEU A 185 6.82 -11.94 -13.09
CA LEU A 185 5.62 -11.14 -12.89
C LEU A 185 4.43 -11.69 -13.68
N ALA A 186 4.65 -12.11 -14.94
CA ALA A 186 3.60 -12.64 -15.82
C ALA A 186 3.06 -14.04 -15.44
N ARG A 187 3.73 -14.76 -14.53
CA ARG A 187 3.33 -16.11 -14.12
C ARG A 187 2.41 -16.08 -12.91
N THR A 188 1.47 -17.03 -12.81
CA THR A 188 0.68 -17.24 -11.60
C THR A 188 1.55 -17.80 -10.48
N LYS A 189 1.34 -17.32 -9.25
CA LYS A 189 2.17 -17.62 -8.08
C LYS A 189 1.34 -18.11 -6.91
N CYS A 190 1.91 -19.01 -6.12
CA CYS A 190 1.45 -19.35 -4.79
C CYS A 190 2.64 -19.26 -3.83
N ILE A 191 2.57 -18.35 -2.85
CA ILE A 191 3.60 -18.21 -1.80
C ILE A 191 3.19 -19.06 -0.60
N LEU A 192 4.07 -19.94 -0.14
CA LEU A 192 3.85 -20.77 1.04
C LEU A 192 4.67 -20.22 2.22
N SER A 193 4.02 -20.06 3.37
CA SER A 193 4.68 -19.82 4.66
C SER A 193 4.11 -20.80 5.68
N LEU A 194 4.76 -21.95 5.81
CA LEU A 194 4.31 -23.04 6.66
C LEU A 194 4.94 -22.95 8.06
N GLY A 195 4.42 -23.72 9.02
CA GLY A 195 5.01 -23.89 10.35
C GLY A 195 4.70 -22.76 11.33
N SER A 196 3.74 -21.89 11.01
CA SER A 196 3.36 -20.74 11.83
C SER A 196 4.51 -19.76 12.13
N SER A 197 5.48 -19.65 11.23
CA SER A 197 6.59 -18.67 11.33
C SER A 197 6.10 -17.22 11.36
N ILE A 198 4.88 -16.96 10.88
CA ILE A 198 4.21 -15.66 11.01
C ILE A 198 4.02 -15.25 12.48
N GLY A 199 3.88 -16.20 13.40
CA GLY A 199 3.79 -15.92 14.83
C GLY A 199 5.09 -15.38 15.45
N ASN A 200 6.21 -15.42 14.74
CA ASN A 200 7.48 -14.90 15.26
C ASN A 200 7.56 -13.36 15.16
N PHE A 201 6.70 -12.76 14.34
CA PHE A 201 6.59 -11.31 14.17
C PHE A 201 5.58 -10.73 15.16
N GLU A 202 5.79 -9.48 15.59
CA GLU A 202 4.69 -8.71 16.17
C GLU A 202 3.52 -8.65 15.18
N ARG A 203 2.27 -8.53 15.65
CA ARG A 203 1.09 -8.62 14.76
C ARG A 203 1.10 -7.62 13.60
N ASP A 204 1.61 -6.42 13.85
CA ASP A 204 1.76 -5.39 12.82
C ASP A 204 2.83 -5.73 11.79
N ASP A 205 3.93 -6.29 12.27
CA ASP A 205 5.06 -6.67 11.43
C ASP A 205 4.70 -7.91 10.60
N ALA A 206 3.89 -8.82 11.15
CA ALA A 206 3.28 -9.93 10.41
C ALA A 206 2.40 -9.42 9.26
N ALA A 207 1.52 -8.45 9.52
CA ALA A 207 0.69 -7.85 8.48
C ALA A 207 1.54 -7.12 7.43
N GLY A 208 2.58 -6.39 7.88
CA GLY A 208 3.55 -5.73 7.02
C GLY A 208 4.31 -6.70 6.12
N PHE A 209 4.74 -7.84 6.67
CA PHE A 209 5.42 -8.90 5.94
C PHE A 209 4.52 -9.55 4.88
N LEU A 210 3.27 -9.85 5.22
CA LEU A 210 2.30 -10.39 4.27
C LEU A 210 1.98 -9.38 3.17
N LYS A 211 1.81 -8.09 3.53
CA LYS A 211 1.64 -7.00 2.57
C LYS A 211 2.84 -6.85 1.65
N TYR A 212 4.05 -6.95 2.20
CA TYR A 212 5.31 -6.83 1.45
C TYR A 212 5.39 -7.82 0.28
N PHE A 213 4.97 -9.07 0.50
CA PHE A 213 4.81 -10.05 -0.58
C PHE A 213 3.57 -9.78 -1.43
N SER A 214 2.40 -9.45 -0.85
CA SER A 214 1.17 -9.20 -1.60
C SER A 214 1.25 -8.03 -2.59
N ASP A 215 2.13 -7.05 -2.34
CA ASP A 215 2.36 -5.91 -3.22
C ASP A 215 2.96 -6.33 -4.58
N VAL A 216 3.67 -7.47 -4.65
CA VAL A 216 4.20 -8.04 -5.92
C VAL A 216 3.33 -9.16 -6.50
N LEU A 217 2.17 -9.41 -5.88
CA LEU A 217 1.18 -10.40 -6.32
C LEU A 217 -0.01 -9.75 -7.03
N THR A 218 -0.62 -10.52 -7.91
CA THR A 218 -1.87 -10.23 -8.61
C THR A 218 -3.08 -10.85 -7.89
N GLN A 219 -4.31 -10.59 -8.35
CA GLN A 219 -5.52 -11.17 -7.76
C GLN A 219 -5.67 -12.68 -8.01
N SER A 220 -5.03 -13.21 -9.05
CA SER A 220 -4.99 -14.65 -9.31
C SER A 220 -4.00 -15.40 -8.42
N ASP A 221 -3.03 -14.68 -7.84
CA ASP A 221 -2.00 -15.27 -7.01
C ASP A 221 -2.52 -15.58 -5.60
N LYS A 222 -1.91 -16.56 -4.96
CA LYS A 222 -2.31 -17.07 -3.65
C LYS A 222 -1.17 -16.94 -2.63
N LEU A 223 -1.52 -16.81 -1.36
CA LEU A 223 -0.64 -17.18 -0.27
C LEU A 223 -1.29 -18.30 0.54
N LEU A 224 -0.51 -19.31 0.93
CA LEU A 224 -0.92 -20.38 1.84
C LEU A 224 -0.11 -20.23 3.13
N ILE A 225 -0.78 -19.81 4.20
CA ILE A 225 -0.16 -19.44 5.47
C ILE A 225 -0.58 -20.43 6.55
N GLY A 226 0.39 -21.04 7.23
CA GLY A 226 0.14 -21.78 8.46
C GLY A 226 0.04 -20.82 9.64
N LEU A 227 -1.00 -20.97 10.47
CA LEU A 227 -1.18 -20.24 11.72
C LEU A 227 -1.50 -21.18 12.87
N ASP A 228 -0.81 -20.95 13.98
CA ASP A 228 -1.07 -21.60 15.26
C ASP A 228 -2.13 -20.81 16.05
N GLY A 229 -3.25 -21.47 16.33
CA GLY A 229 -4.38 -20.93 17.11
C GLY A 229 -4.53 -21.58 18.49
N CYS A 230 -3.55 -22.36 18.93
CA CYS A 230 -3.64 -23.08 20.19
C CYS A 230 -3.78 -22.13 21.39
N CYS A 231 -4.89 -22.30 22.11
CA CYS A 231 -5.23 -21.51 23.29
C CYS A 231 -4.99 -22.25 24.61
N ASP A 232 -4.37 -23.45 24.58
CA ASP A 232 -4.00 -24.21 25.78
C ASP A 232 -2.61 -23.75 26.29
N PRO A 233 -2.54 -23.00 27.41
CA PRO A 233 -1.28 -22.47 27.93
C PRO A 233 -0.27 -23.57 28.27
N SER A 234 -0.74 -24.72 28.77
CA SER A 234 0.12 -25.81 29.20
C SER A 234 0.75 -26.50 27.99
N LYS A 235 -0.04 -26.69 26.94
CA LYS A 235 0.42 -27.30 25.69
C LYS A 235 1.43 -26.40 24.98
N VAL A 236 1.14 -25.09 24.88
CA VAL A 236 2.07 -24.11 24.31
C VAL A 236 3.35 -24.05 25.16
N TYR A 237 3.25 -23.94 26.48
CA TYR A 237 4.43 -23.89 27.35
C TYR A 237 5.37 -25.08 27.13
N HIS A 238 4.84 -26.31 27.09
CA HIS A 238 5.65 -27.51 26.90
C HIS A 238 6.21 -27.69 25.48
N ALA A 239 5.57 -27.12 24.46
CA ALA A 239 6.12 -27.12 23.10
C ALA A 239 7.48 -26.40 23.05
N TYR A 240 7.63 -25.31 23.82
CA TYR A 240 8.86 -24.51 23.83
C TYR A 240 9.74 -24.75 25.07
N ASN A 241 9.28 -25.55 26.02
CA ASN A 241 10.01 -25.96 27.23
C ASN A 241 9.96 -27.47 27.36
N ASP A 242 10.57 -28.15 26.40
CA ASP A 242 10.57 -29.59 26.26
C ASP A 242 11.37 -30.27 27.39
N LYS A 243 10.97 -31.48 27.78
CA LYS A 243 11.63 -32.20 28.88
C LYS A 243 13.06 -32.64 28.57
N LYS A 244 13.43 -32.73 27.29
CA LYS A 244 14.77 -33.12 26.86
C LYS A 244 15.74 -31.93 26.81
N GLY A 245 15.24 -30.70 26.94
CA GLY A 245 16.02 -29.47 26.91
C GLY A 245 16.55 -29.10 25.53
N VAL A 246 16.00 -29.66 24.46
CA VAL A 246 16.45 -29.41 23.07
C VAL A 246 16.13 -27.97 22.68
N THR A 247 14.95 -27.44 23.05
CA THR A 247 14.56 -26.06 22.75
C THR A 247 15.43 -25.05 23.50
N HIS A 248 15.81 -25.35 24.75
CA HIS A 248 16.76 -24.50 25.49
C HIS A 248 18.17 -24.56 24.89
N ALA A 249 18.61 -25.72 24.41
CA ALA A 249 19.88 -25.85 23.68
C ALA A 249 19.86 -25.05 22.36
N PHE A 250 18.75 -25.07 21.63
CA PHE A 250 18.52 -24.25 20.43
C PHE A 250 18.61 -22.76 20.75
N ILE A 251 18.00 -22.31 21.84
CA ILE A 251 18.08 -20.91 22.26
C ILE A 251 19.52 -20.55 22.66
N LEU A 252 20.21 -21.36 23.48
CA LEU A 252 21.60 -21.08 23.88
C LEU A 252 22.59 -21.09 22.71
N ASN A 253 22.32 -21.85 21.65
CA ASN A 253 23.11 -21.82 20.42
C ASN A 253 23.17 -20.40 19.82
N GLY A 254 22.13 -19.58 19.99
CA GLY A 254 22.13 -18.17 19.54
C GLY A 254 23.25 -17.33 20.13
N LEU A 255 23.62 -17.56 21.40
CA LEU A 255 24.74 -16.85 22.04
C LEU A 255 26.09 -17.31 21.49
N ALA A 256 26.22 -18.61 21.17
CA ALA A 256 27.42 -19.14 20.54
C ALA A 256 27.58 -18.56 19.12
N ASN A 257 26.50 -18.50 18.34
CA ASN A 257 26.50 -17.89 17.01
C ASN A 257 26.79 -16.38 17.07
N ALA A 258 26.27 -15.67 18.07
CA ALA A 258 26.58 -14.27 18.28
C ALA A 258 28.09 -14.02 18.48
N ASN A 259 28.79 -14.90 19.21
CA ASN A 259 30.25 -14.82 19.36
C ASN A 259 30.97 -14.97 18.01
N GLU A 260 30.53 -15.90 17.17
CA GLU A 260 31.10 -16.11 15.83
C GLU A 260 30.93 -14.87 14.95
N ILE A 261 29.73 -14.27 14.94
CA ILE A 261 29.42 -13.04 14.18
C ILE A 261 30.19 -11.83 14.69
N LEU A 262 30.34 -11.69 16.01
CA LEU A 262 31.09 -10.59 16.63
C LEU A 262 32.60 -10.73 16.40
N GLY A 263 33.09 -11.96 16.26
CA GLY A 263 34.51 -12.31 16.16
C GLY A 263 35.23 -12.32 17.52
N GLU A 264 34.48 -12.38 18.62
CA GLU A 264 34.99 -12.41 20.00
C GLU A 264 34.06 -13.19 20.93
N GLU A 265 34.60 -13.71 22.05
CA GLU A 265 33.81 -14.39 23.08
C GLU A 265 33.12 -13.35 23.99
N ALA A 266 32.09 -12.70 23.47
CA ALA A 266 31.25 -11.76 24.22
C ALA A 266 30.31 -12.48 25.21
N PHE A 267 29.87 -13.69 24.87
CA PHE A 267 28.93 -14.50 25.64
C PHE A 267 29.56 -15.82 26.08
N LYS A 268 29.72 -16.00 27.39
CA LYS A 268 30.11 -17.29 27.96
C LYS A 268 28.86 -18.10 28.26
N THR A 269 28.47 -19.01 27.38
CA THR A 269 27.19 -19.74 27.43
C THR A 269 26.86 -20.35 28.79
N GLY A 270 27.85 -20.84 29.55
CA GLY A 270 27.64 -21.38 30.90
C GLY A 270 27.22 -20.35 31.97
N ASP A 271 27.28 -19.05 31.66
CA ASP A 271 26.80 -17.97 32.52
C ASP A 271 25.33 -17.60 32.25
N TRP A 272 24.66 -18.30 31.33
CA TRP A 272 23.31 -17.98 30.88
C TRP A 272 22.36 -19.16 31.07
N GLU A 273 21.15 -18.85 31.47
CA GLU A 273 20.00 -19.76 31.47
C GLU A 273 18.93 -19.25 30.50
N VAL A 274 18.04 -20.15 30.08
CA VAL A 274 16.90 -19.85 29.23
C VAL A 274 15.63 -19.88 30.05
N ILE A 275 14.81 -18.85 29.90
CA ILE A 275 13.48 -18.75 30.51
C ILE A 275 12.47 -18.73 29.38
N GLY A 276 11.63 -19.75 29.27
CA GLY A 276 10.45 -19.76 28.42
C GLY A 276 9.20 -19.52 29.26
N GLU A 277 8.29 -18.69 28.79
CA GLU A 277 7.01 -18.45 29.45
C GLU A 277 5.87 -18.33 28.43
N TYR A 278 4.66 -18.66 28.89
CA TYR A 278 3.44 -18.39 28.14
C TYR A 278 2.76 -17.17 28.72
N VAL A 279 2.46 -16.20 27.87
CA VAL A 279 1.67 -15.02 28.22
C VAL A 279 0.29 -15.16 27.61
N TYR A 280 -0.73 -15.12 28.45
CA TYR A 280 -2.11 -15.01 28.00
C TYR A 280 -2.45 -13.52 27.84
N ASP A 281 -2.87 -13.13 26.64
CA ASP A 281 -3.40 -11.82 26.32
C ASP A 281 -4.73 -11.94 25.58
N GLU A 282 -5.47 -10.84 25.48
CA GLU A 282 -6.78 -10.81 24.83
C GLU A 282 -6.73 -11.14 23.32
N GLU A 283 -5.54 -11.16 22.72
CA GLU A 283 -5.34 -11.34 21.29
C GLU A 283 -5.04 -12.79 20.88
N GLY A 284 -4.90 -13.72 21.84
CA GLY A 284 -4.71 -15.15 21.57
C GLY A 284 -3.56 -15.79 22.35
N GLY A 285 -2.76 -14.98 23.06
CA GLY A 285 -1.61 -15.44 23.81
C GLY A 285 -0.36 -15.69 22.96
N ARG A 286 0.77 -15.90 23.65
CA ARG A 286 2.08 -16.08 23.01
C ARG A 286 3.06 -16.83 23.90
N HIS A 287 3.99 -17.56 23.29
CA HIS A 287 5.23 -17.96 23.93
C HIS A 287 6.26 -16.82 23.82
N GLN A 288 7.09 -16.63 24.84
CA GLN A 288 8.28 -15.78 24.79
C GLN A 288 9.46 -16.46 25.47
N ALA A 289 10.65 -16.29 24.89
CA ALA A 289 11.90 -16.82 25.41
C ALA A 289 12.92 -15.71 25.72
N PHE A 290 13.65 -15.90 26.82
CA PHE A 290 14.64 -14.95 27.32
C PHE A 290 15.95 -15.64 27.69
N TYR A 291 17.05 -14.95 27.47
CA TYR A 291 18.30 -15.21 28.18
C TYR A 291 18.30 -14.50 29.53
N SER A 292 18.82 -15.17 30.55
CA SER A 292 19.01 -14.62 31.89
C SER A 292 20.40 -14.99 32.40
N PRO A 293 21.23 -14.05 32.86
CA PRO A 293 22.54 -14.40 33.37
C PRO A 293 22.42 -14.92 34.81
N VAL A 294 23.11 -16.02 35.10
CA VAL A 294 23.08 -16.65 36.44
C VAL A 294 23.93 -15.89 37.47
N ARG A 295 24.69 -14.88 37.03
CA ARG A 295 25.50 -13.94 37.82
C ARG A 295 25.69 -12.63 37.06
N ASP A 296 26.06 -11.56 37.77
CA ASP A 296 26.49 -10.31 37.13
C ASP A 296 27.60 -10.59 36.09
N THR A 297 27.40 -10.13 34.86
CA THR A 297 28.32 -10.38 33.74
C THR A 297 28.50 -9.12 32.88
N TYR A 298 29.63 -9.02 32.18
CA TYR A 298 29.90 -7.94 31.24
C TYR A 298 29.87 -8.48 29.82
N VAL A 299 29.02 -7.90 28.98
CA VAL A 299 28.90 -8.25 27.56
C VAL A 299 29.00 -6.97 26.75
N MET A 300 29.89 -6.96 25.77
CA MET A 300 30.11 -5.79 24.88
C MET A 300 30.30 -4.47 25.66
N GLY A 301 31.01 -4.53 26.79
CA GLY A 301 31.30 -3.37 27.63
C GLY A 301 30.18 -2.93 28.59
N THR A 302 29.02 -3.60 28.58
CA THR A 302 27.89 -3.26 29.44
C THR A 302 27.68 -4.30 30.54
N LEU A 303 27.46 -3.84 31.78
CA LEU A 303 27.08 -4.70 32.89
C LEU A 303 25.64 -5.17 32.72
N VAL A 304 25.45 -6.48 32.72
CA VAL A 304 24.14 -7.15 32.79
C VAL A 304 23.99 -7.73 34.18
N LYS A 305 22.89 -7.40 34.84
CA LYS A 305 22.63 -7.87 36.21
C LYS A 305 22.13 -9.29 36.22
N GLN A 306 22.49 -10.04 37.27
CA GLN A 306 21.92 -11.35 37.53
C GLN A 306 20.39 -11.31 37.40
N HIS A 307 19.81 -12.29 36.69
CA HIS A 307 18.37 -12.41 36.41
C HIS A 307 17.76 -11.33 35.50
N GLU A 308 18.56 -10.44 34.89
CA GLU A 308 18.08 -9.54 33.85
C GLU A 308 17.60 -10.35 32.64
N ARG A 309 16.39 -10.06 32.15
CA ARG A 309 15.77 -10.78 31.04
C ARG A 309 16.09 -10.10 29.71
N ILE A 310 16.74 -10.82 28.80
CA ILE A 310 17.00 -10.38 27.42
C ILE A 310 16.15 -11.24 26.48
N GLN A 311 15.17 -10.61 25.81
CA GLN A 311 14.25 -11.33 24.92
C GLN A 311 14.98 -11.77 23.64
N VAL A 312 14.71 -12.98 23.17
CA VAL A 312 15.31 -13.52 21.92
C VAL A 312 14.30 -14.12 20.95
N GLU A 313 13.22 -14.69 21.47
CA GLU A 313 12.20 -15.37 20.65
C GLU A 313 10.81 -15.09 21.20
N GLN A 314 9.84 -15.14 20.30
CA GLN A 314 8.44 -15.22 20.64
C GLN A 314 7.67 -15.96 19.57
N SER A 315 6.52 -16.51 19.95
CA SER A 315 5.58 -17.13 19.03
C SER A 315 4.15 -16.78 19.44
N LEU A 316 3.53 -15.85 18.71
CA LEU A 316 2.16 -15.41 18.87
C LEU A 316 1.18 -16.45 18.33
N LYS A 317 0.06 -16.57 19.02
CA LYS A 317 -1.07 -17.41 18.65
C LYS A 317 -2.20 -16.56 18.10
N TYR A 318 -2.94 -17.10 17.15
CA TYR A 318 -3.98 -16.39 16.40
C TYR A 318 -5.32 -17.07 16.61
N SER A 319 -6.21 -16.39 17.33
CA SER A 319 -7.62 -16.73 17.27
C SER A 319 -8.16 -16.51 15.85
N GLN A 320 -9.37 -17.03 15.55
CA GLN A 320 -10.02 -16.76 14.27
C GLN A 320 -10.12 -15.25 13.98
N LEU A 321 -10.55 -14.47 14.97
CA LEU A 321 -10.61 -13.00 14.87
C LEU A 321 -9.21 -12.39 14.68
N GLY A 322 -8.20 -12.92 15.37
CA GLY A 322 -6.81 -12.50 15.21
C GLY A 322 -6.27 -12.74 13.79
N ALA A 323 -6.62 -13.87 13.17
CA ALA A 323 -6.28 -14.18 11.79
C ALA A 323 -7.01 -13.25 10.80
N GLU A 324 -8.33 -13.05 10.98
CA GLU A 324 -9.12 -12.12 10.16
C GLU A 324 -8.55 -10.69 10.21
N ASN A 325 -8.17 -10.21 11.40
CA ASN A 325 -7.51 -8.92 11.58
C ASN A 325 -6.16 -8.85 10.84
N LEU A 326 -5.35 -9.90 10.94
CA LEU A 326 -4.06 -9.99 10.25
C LEU A 326 -4.23 -9.89 8.72
N TRP A 327 -5.17 -10.63 8.14
CA TRP A 327 -5.45 -10.59 6.70
C TRP A 327 -5.91 -9.21 6.26
N ASN A 328 -6.83 -8.62 7.01
CA ASN A 328 -7.38 -7.31 6.70
C ASN A 328 -6.31 -6.21 6.73
N MET A 329 -5.46 -6.20 7.75
CA MET A 329 -4.34 -5.26 7.84
C MET A 329 -3.31 -5.42 6.71
N ALA A 330 -3.15 -6.65 6.20
CA ALA A 330 -2.27 -6.93 5.07
C ALA A 330 -2.90 -6.59 3.70
N GLY A 331 -4.16 -6.13 3.66
CA GLY A 331 -4.90 -5.92 2.40
C GLY A 331 -5.26 -7.23 1.69
N LEU A 332 -5.39 -8.31 2.46
CA LEU A 332 -5.67 -9.67 1.99
C LEU A 332 -7.08 -10.10 2.39
N VAL A 333 -7.58 -11.14 1.74
CA VAL A 333 -8.85 -11.79 2.06
C VAL A 333 -8.68 -13.30 2.04
N GLU A 334 -9.22 -13.97 3.05
CA GLU A 334 -9.24 -15.43 3.12
C GLU A 334 -10.27 -16.00 2.15
N THR A 335 -9.82 -17.01 1.39
CA THR A 335 -10.64 -17.69 0.37
C THR A 335 -10.93 -19.14 0.74
N ALA A 336 -10.09 -19.75 1.59
CA ALA A 336 -10.31 -21.07 2.16
C ALA A 336 -9.47 -21.24 3.44
N CYS A 337 -9.91 -22.11 4.34
CA CYS A 337 -9.18 -22.50 5.54
C CYS A 337 -9.35 -24.01 5.78
N TRP A 338 -8.25 -24.68 6.12
CA TRP A 338 -8.24 -26.08 6.55
C TRP A 338 -7.56 -26.17 7.91
N ALA A 339 -8.24 -26.71 8.91
CA ALA A 339 -7.76 -26.65 10.28
C ALA A 339 -7.96 -27.95 11.05
N LYS A 340 -7.09 -28.16 12.04
CA LYS A 340 -7.25 -29.17 13.08
C LYS A 340 -7.85 -28.51 14.32
N GLY A 341 -9.18 -28.54 14.40
CA GLY A 341 -9.92 -27.84 15.45
C GLY A 341 -9.60 -26.35 15.44
N THR A 342 -9.30 -25.78 16.60
CA THR A 342 -8.83 -24.40 16.75
C THR A 342 -7.33 -24.29 16.95
N GLU A 343 -6.58 -25.41 16.89
CA GLU A 343 -5.16 -25.42 17.26
C GLU A 343 -4.22 -25.00 16.13
N HIS A 344 -4.49 -25.42 14.90
CA HIS A 344 -3.65 -25.07 13.74
C HIS A 344 -4.49 -25.00 12.48
N GLY A 345 -4.25 -23.98 11.66
CA GLY A 345 -4.92 -23.76 10.38
C GLY A 345 -3.94 -23.49 9.24
N LEU A 346 -4.27 -23.99 8.05
CA LEU A 346 -3.71 -23.54 6.78
C LEU A 346 -4.73 -22.63 6.10
N HIS A 347 -4.34 -21.38 5.87
CA HIS A 347 -5.19 -20.33 5.37
C HIS A 347 -4.77 -19.95 3.96
N MET A 348 -5.67 -20.13 2.98
CA MET A 348 -5.49 -19.68 1.61
C MET A 348 -6.03 -18.27 1.48
N ILE A 349 -5.13 -17.30 1.31
CA ILE A 349 -5.46 -15.88 1.25
C ILE A 349 -5.06 -15.30 -0.11
N THR A 350 -5.78 -14.26 -0.53
CA THR A 350 -5.56 -13.56 -1.80
C THR A 350 -5.54 -12.06 -1.61
N LYS A 351 -4.93 -11.36 -2.57
CA LYS A 351 -5.01 -9.90 -2.60
C LYS A 351 -6.46 -9.47 -2.70
N ARG A 352 -6.88 -8.61 -1.79
CA ARG A 352 -8.21 -8.00 -1.83
C ARG A 352 -8.38 -7.29 -3.17
N LYS A 353 -9.54 -7.48 -3.79
CA LYS A 353 -9.89 -6.74 -5.00
C LYS A 353 -10.13 -5.28 -4.63
N MET A 354 -9.05 -4.50 -4.63
CA MET A 354 -9.15 -3.05 -4.53
C MET A 354 -9.81 -2.54 -5.81
N PRO A 355 -10.68 -1.53 -5.72
CA PRO A 355 -11.39 -1.03 -6.89
C PRO A 355 -10.41 -0.50 -7.95
N PHE A 356 -9.26 0.06 -7.53
CA PHE A 356 -8.30 0.68 -8.45
C PHE A 356 -6.84 0.34 -8.11
N SER A 357 -6.02 0.08 -9.15
CA SER A 357 -4.56 -0.10 -9.04
C SER A 357 -3.83 1.24 -8.96
N LEU A 358 -2.69 1.28 -8.27
CA LEU A 358 -1.82 2.46 -8.18
C LEU A 358 -0.71 2.50 -9.24
N LEU A 359 -0.60 1.45 -10.07
CA LEU A 359 0.40 1.37 -11.12
C LEU A 359 -0.13 1.95 -12.43
N PRO A 360 0.60 2.89 -13.08
CA PRO A 360 0.15 3.56 -14.30
C PRO A 360 -0.08 2.58 -15.45
N ASP A 361 0.70 1.50 -15.53
CA ASP A 361 0.54 0.45 -16.53
C ASP A 361 -0.81 -0.29 -16.42
N VAL A 362 -1.47 -0.21 -15.26
CA VAL A 362 -2.79 -0.80 -15.03
C VAL A 362 -3.87 0.27 -15.13
N TYR A 363 -3.82 1.30 -14.28
CA TYR A 363 -4.89 2.28 -14.21
C TYR A 363 -4.94 3.20 -15.44
N ALA A 364 -3.86 3.35 -16.19
CA ALA A 364 -3.81 4.11 -17.45
C ALA A 364 -3.33 3.22 -18.60
N SER A 365 -3.59 1.91 -18.53
CA SER A 365 -3.23 0.90 -19.53
C SER A 365 -3.67 1.27 -20.95
N SER A 366 -4.81 1.95 -21.07
CA SER A 366 -5.39 2.40 -22.34
C SER A 366 -5.79 3.87 -22.28
N PRO A 367 -5.70 4.60 -23.41
CA PRO A 367 -6.13 5.98 -23.49
C PRO A 367 -7.64 6.18 -23.44
N CYS A 368 -8.49 5.16 -23.48
CA CYS A 368 -9.94 5.24 -23.25
C CYS A 368 -10.29 4.26 -22.11
N PRO A 369 -11.16 4.61 -21.13
CA PRO A 369 -11.48 3.70 -20.04
C PRO A 369 -12.03 2.39 -20.59
N THR A 370 -11.58 1.26 -20.05
CA THR A 370 -12.05 -0.07 -20.44
C THR A 370 -13.39 -0.40 -19.77
N LEU A 371 -14.07 -1.46 -20.20
CA LEU A 371 -15.24 -1.96 -19.47
C LEU A 371 -14.89 -2.44 -18.05
N GLU A 372 -13.66 -2.89 -17.83
CA GLU A 372 -13.19 -3.25 -16.49
C GLU A 372 -13.06 -1.99 -15.61
N ASP A 373 -12.51 -0.90 -16.15
CA ASP A 373 -12.45 0.40 -15.46
C ASP A 373 -13.85 0.87 -15.06
N TRP A 374 -14.82 0.81 -15.99
CA TRP A 374 -16.22 1.15 -15.71
C TRP A 374 -16.87 0.24 -14.67
N SER A 375 -16.64 -1.06 -14.75
CA SER A 375 -17.19 -2.02 -13.80
C SER A 375 -16.66 -1.78 -12.39
N ALA A 376 -15.38 -1.42 -12.26
CA ALA A 376 -14.78 -1.05 -10.99
C ALA A 376 -15.37 0.25 -10.44
N LEU A 377 -15.52 1.27 -11.29
CA LEU A 377 -16.14 2.56 -10.91
C LEU A 377 -17.59 2.37 -10.45
N TRP A 378 -18.39 1.60 -11.19
CA TRP A 378 -19.78 1.31 -10.83
C TRP A 378 -19.90 0.53 -9.53
N ALA A 379 -19.02 -0.44 -9.28
CA ALA A 379 -19.00 -1.17 -8.02
C ALA A 379 -18.71 -0.23 -6.83
N ALA A 380 -17.77 0.71 -6.99
CA ALA A 380 -17.50 1.73 -5.98
C ALA A 380 -18.70 2.69 -5.81
N TRP A 381 -19.30 3.14 -6.91
CA TRP A 381 -20.49 4.02 -6.90
C TRP A 381 -21.66 3.38 -6.17
N ASP A 382 -21.94 2.11 -6.46
CA ASP A 382 -23.04 1.37 -5.87
C ASP A 382 -22.77 1.07 -4.38
N ALA A 383 -21.52 0.83 -3.99
CA ALA A 383 -21.16 0.72 -2.58
C ALA A 383 -21.46 2.02 -1.81
N VAL A 384 -21.03 3.17 -2.34
CA VAL A 384 -21.27 4.48 -1.72
C VAL A 384 -22.77 4.81 -1.67
N THR A 385 -23.47 4.68 -2.80
CA THR A 385 -24.83 5.21 -2.94
C THR A 385 -25.93 4.26 -2.49
N GLN A 386 -25.68 2.95 -2.45
CA GLN A 386 -26.69 1.96 -2.09
C GLN A 386 -26.40 1.21 -0.78
N LYS A 387 -25.14 1.22 -0.31
CA LYS A 387 -24.74 0.52 0.92
C LYS A 387 -24.29 1.46 2.05
N MET A 388 -23.66 2.59 1.71
CA MET A 388 -23.19 3.57 2.71
C MET A 388 -24.19 4.69 2.98
N LEU A 389 -24.93 5.15 1.97
CA LEU A 389 -25.94 6.21 2.08
C LEU A 389 -27.29 5.64 2.57
N PRO A 390 -27.77 6.03 3.77
CA PRO A 390 -29.08 5.59 4.25
C PRO A 390 -30.22 6.12 3.39
N LYS A 391 -31.27 5.32 3.19
CA LYS A 391 -32.42 5.70 2.34
C LYS A 391 -33.15 6.93 2.85
N GLU A 392 -33.21 7.09 4.17
CA GLU A 392 -33.82 8.24 4.84
C GLU A 392 -33.06 9.56 4.58
N GLU A 393 -31.80 9.52 4.15
CA GLU A 393 -30.98 10.72 3.87
C GLU A 393 -30.94 11.10 2.39
N LEU A 394 -31.66 10.37 1.53
CA LEU A 394 -31.67 10.66 0.09
C LEU A 394 -32.17 12.07 -0.21
N LEU A 395 -33.16 12.56 0.54
CA LEU A 395 -33.72 13.90 0.37
C LEU A 395 -33.01 14.97 1.21
N ASP A 396 -32.04 14.58 2.04
CA ASP A 396 -31.32 15.50 2.89
C ASP A 396 -30.29 16.30 2.10
N LYS A 397 -29.99 17.50 2.60
CA LYS A 397 -28.96 18.42 2.10
C LYS A 397 -27.91 18.66 3.18
N PRO A 398 -26.99 17.70 3.46
CA PRO A 398 -26.01 17.85 4.53
C PRO A 398 -25.11 19.09 4.37
N ILE A 399 -24.84 19.48 3.11
CA ILE A 399 -24.20 20.74 2.74
C ILE A 399 -25.22 21.62 2.02
N LYS A 400 -25.55 22.78 2.61
CA LYS A 400 -26.55 23.72 2.04
C LYS A 400 -26.22 24.24 0.64
N LEU A 401 -24.93 24.29 0.31
CA LEU A 401 -24.39 24.72 -1.00
C LEU A 401 -24.46 23.63 -2.07
N ARG A 402 -25.14 22.51 -1.80
CA ARG A 402 -25.24 21.34 -2.68
C ARG A 402 -26.69 20.87 -2.81
N ASN A 403 -26.99 20.13 -3.87
CA ASN A 403 -28.29 19.49 -4.04
C ASN A 403 -28.52 18.37 -3.02
N ALA A 404 -29.76 17.88 -2.91
CA ALA A 404 -30.06 16.71 -2.09
C ALA A 404 -29.30 15.47 -2.58
N CYS A 405 -29.01 14.50 -1.71
CA CYS A 405 -28.22 13.32 -2.08
C CYS A 405 -28.82 12.55 -3.29
N ILE A 406 -30.15 12.46 -3.40
CA ILE A 406 -30.86 11.79 -4.50
C ILE A 406 -30.55 12.40 -5.87
N PHE A 407 -30.25 13.70 -5.93
CA PHE A 407 -29.88 14.38 -7.18
C PHE A 407 -28.69 13.68 -7.84
N TYR A 408 -27.67 13.31 -7.06
CA TYR A 408 -26.45 12.72 -7.60
C TYR A 408 -26.68 11.35 -8.23
N LEU A 409 -27.66 10.58 -7.72
CA LEU A 409 -28.04 9.28 -8.27
C LEU A 409 -28.66 9.41 -9.67
N GLY A 410 -29.35 10.53 -9.97
CA GLY A 410 -29.86 10.84 -11.31
C GLY A 410 -28.87 11.62 -12.18
N HIS A 411 -28.10 12.53 -11.58
CA HIS A 411 -27.10 13.36 -12.23
C HIS A 411 -26.03 12.57 -12.95
N ILE A 412 -25.48 11.54 -12.32
CA ILE A 412 -24.41 10.74 -12.93
C ILE A 412 -24.83 10.02 -14.21
N PRO A 413 -25.88 9.18 -14.20
CA PRO A 413 -26.34 8.58 -15.44
C PRO A 413 -26.88 9.62 -16.43
N GLY A 414 -27.54 10.68 -15.95
CA GLY A 414 -28.06 11.75 -16.81
C GLY A 414 -26.96 12.49 -17.57
N PHE A 415 -25.87 12.85 -16.90
CA PHE A 415 -24.73 13.52 -17.52
C PHE A 415 -24.05 12.62 -18.56
N LEU A 416 -23.79 11.35 -18.23
CA LEU A 416 -23.23 10.39 -19.19
C LEU A 416 -24.15 10.22 -20.41
N ASP A 417 -25.45 10.12 -20.20
CA ASP A 417 -26.44 9.99 -21.27
C ASP A 417 -26.47 11.21 -22.21
N ILE A 418 -26.32 12.42 -21.66
CA ILE A 418 -26.17 13.66 -22.44
C ILE A 418 -24.92 13.58 -23.32
N GLN A 419 -23.77 13.16 -22.77
CA GLN A 419 -22.54 13.06 -23.56
C GLN A 419 -22.64 11.99 -24.65
N LEU A 420 -23.22 10.83 -24.35
CA LEU A 420 -23.46 9.79 -25.34
C LEU A 420 -24.42 10.26 -26.44
N THR A 421 -25.47 10.99 -26.08
CA THR A 421 -26.43 11.59 -27.03
C THR A 421 -25.75 12.58 -27.97
N LYS A 422 -24.95 13.53 -27.42
CA LYS A 422 -24.20 14.52 -28.23
C LYS A 422 -23.22 13.86 -29.20
N THR A 423 -22.52 12.82 -28.76
CA THR A 423 -21.40 12.23 -29.51
C THR A 423 -21.82 11.13 -30.48
N THR A 424 -22.82 10.33 -30.13
CA THR A 424 -23.38 9.28 -31.01
C THR A 424 -24.48 9.80 -31.94
N LYS A 425 -25.09 10.94 -31.61
CA LYS A 425 -26.28 11.51 -32.27
C LYS A 425 -27.52 10.58 -32.22
N ALA A 426 -27.51 9.56 -31.37
CA ALA A 426 -28.67 8.72 -31.09
C ALA A 426 -29.60 9.41 -30.07
N PRO A 427 -30.91 9.08 -30.04
CA PRO A 427 -31.84 9.63 -29.06
C PRO A 427 -31.39 9.43 -27.60
N PRO A 428 -31.86 10.28 -26.65
CA PRO A 428 -31.71 10.07 -25.21
C PRO A 428 -32.18 8.70 -24.74
N THR A 429 -31.64 8.23 -23.61
CA THR A 429 -32.21 7.08 -22.91
C THR A 429 -33.51 7.49 -22.21
N GLU A 430 -34.53 6.64 -22.25
CA GLU A 430 -35.81 6.94 -21.59
C GLU A 430 -35.74 6.76 -20.06
N PRO A 431 -36.37 7.64 -19.26
CA PRO A 431 -37.18 8.79 -19.69
C PRO A 431 -36.33 9.98 -20.16
N ALA A 432 -36.61 10.51 -21.34
CA ALA A 432 -35.82 11.60 -21.92
C ALA A 432 -35.79 12.88 -21.05
N ASP A 433 -36.87 13.13 -20.30
CA ASP A 433 -37.02 14.29 -19.41
C ASP A 433 -36.07 14.27 -18.19
N PHE A 434 -35.38 13.14 -17.94
CA PHE A 434 -34.36 13.08 -16.89
C PHE A 434 -33.11 13.87 -17.25
N GLN A 435 -32.74 13.99 -18.54
CA GLN A 435 -31.57 14.76 -18.95
C GLN A 435 -31.64 16.23 -18.46
N PRO A 436 -32.63 17.05 -18.83
CA PRO A 436 -32.68 18.44 -18.39
C PRO A 436 -32.84 18.61 -16.87
N MET A 437 -33.53 17.68 -16.20
CA MET A 437 -33.72 17.67 -14.74
C MET A 437 -32.40 17.47 -13.99
N PHE A 438 -31.53 16.62 -14.52
CA PHE A 438 -30.30 16.18 -13.86
C PHE A 438 -29.04 16.71 -14.55
N GLU A 439 -29.13 17.61 -15.53
CA GLU A 439 -28.00 18.08 -16.34
C GLU A 439 -26.93 18.80 -15.52
N ARG A 440 -27.32 19.76 -14.67
CA ARG A 440 -26.37 20.63 -13.98
C ARG A 440 -26.76 20.91 -12.53
N GLY A 441 -25.86 20.58 -11.62
CA GLY A 441 -26.03 20.84 -10.18
C GLY A 441 -25.90 22.32 -9.80
N ILE A 442 -26.23 22.64 -8.56
CA ILE A 442 -26.07 23.99 -8.02
C ILE A 442 -24.61 24.26 -7.61
N ASP A 443 -24.16 25.49 -7.84
CA ASP A 443 -22.90 26.01 -7.32
C ASP A 443 -23.07 27.46 -6.83
N PRO A 444 -23.57 27.65 -5.60
CA PRO A 444 -23.71 28.98 -5.02
C PRO A 444 -22.35 29.52 -4.57
N ASP A 445 -22.19 30.84 -4.68
CA ASP A 445 -21.11 31.58 -4.05
C ASP A 445 -21.16 31.37 -2.52
N VAL A 446 -20.02 31.00 -1.94
CA VAL A 446 -19.93 30.67 -0.50
C VAL A 446 -20.15 31.92 0.38
N ASP A 447 -19.71 33.10 -0.05
CA ASP A 447 -19.86 34.37 0.69
C ASP A 447 -21.25 34.97 0.49
N ASN A 448 -21.85 34.79 -0.69
CA ASN A 448 -23.20 35.24 -1.02
C ASN A 448 -24.00 34.19 -1.81
N PRO A 449 -24.66 33.23 -1.12
CA PRO A 449 -25.38 32.13 -1.77
C PRO A 449 -26.57 32.53 -2.66
N GLN A 450 -26.95 33.82 -2.71
CA GLN A 450 -27.94 34.33 -3.67
C GLN A 450 -27.37 34.40 -5.09
N ASN A 451 -26.04 34.46 -5.22
CA ASN A 451 -25.35 34.35 -6.49
C ASN A 451 -25.03 32.88 -6.74
N CYS A 452 -25.67 32.28 -7.73
CA CYS A 452 -25.45 30.89 -8.10
C CYS A 452 -25.23 30.81 -9.60
N HIS A 453 -24.30 29.95 -10.02
CA HIS A 453 -24.13 29.64 -11.43
C HIS A 453 -25.41 29.00 -12.02
N SER A 454 -25.58 29.10 -13.34
CA SER A 454 -26.73 28.48 -14.02
C SER A 454 -26.82 26.99 -13.68
N HIS A 455 -28.02 26.51 -13.35
CA HIS A 455 -28.26 25.12 -12.95
C HIS A 455 -29.62 24.63 -13.48
N SER A 456 -29.84 23.31 -13.44
CA SER A 456 -31.14 22.71 -13.78
C SER A 456 -32.24 23.19 -12.83
N GLU A 457 -33.47 23.27 -13.31
CA GLU A 457 -34.63 23.55 -12.45
C GLU A 457 -34.76 22.45 -11.39
N ILE A 458 -34.91 22.85 -10.12
CA ILE A 458 -35.07 21.91 -9.02
C ILE A 458 -36.55 21.54 -8.96
N PRO A 459 -36.93 20.27 -9.15
CA PRO A 459 -38.33 19.87 -9.12
C PRO A 459 -38.91 19.98 -7.70
N ASP A 460 -40.23 20.15 -7.60
CA ASP A 460 -40.94 20.11 -6.32
C ASP A 460 -40.78 18.75 -5.63
N GLU A 461 -40.76 17.66 -6.42
CA GLU A 461 -40.53 16.30 -5.97
C GLU A 461 -39.53 15.59 -6.91
N TRP A 462 -38.53 14.94 -6.33
CA TRP A 462 -37.58 14.11 -7.09
C TRP A 462 -38.25 12.81 -7.58
N PRO A 463 -37.85 12.27 -8.75
CA PRO A 463 -38.33 10.96 -9.19
C PRO A 463 -38.05 9.85 -8.15
N PRO A 464 -38.91 8.81 -8.08
CA PRO A 464 -38.67 7.68 -7.18
C PRO A 464 -37.31 7.03 -7.43
N LEU A 465 -36.64 6.63 -6.35
CA LEU A 465 -35.30 6.02 -6.40
C LEU A 465 -35.24 4.86 -7.39
N GLU A 466 -36.26 3.99 -7.39
CA GLU A 466 -36.32 2.82 -8.26
C GLU A 466 -36.28 3.21 -9.74
N GLN A 467 -36.97 4.29 -10.12
CA GLN A 467 -36.97 4.78 -11.50
C GLN A 467 -35.61 5.38 -11.89
N ILE A 468 -34.94 6.07 -10.96
CA ILE A 468 -33.59 6.59 -11.15
C ILE A 468 -32.59 5.45 -11.35
N LEU A 469 -32.67 4.40 -10.53
CA LEU A 469 -31.79 3.23 -10.65
C LEU A 469 -32.05 2.43 -11.94
N GLU A 470 -33.31 2.28 -12.36
CA GLU A 470 -33.63 1.68 -13.65
C GLU A 470 -33.08 2.49 -14.83
N TYR A 471 -33.19 3.83 -14.77
CA TYR A 471 -32.58 4.72 -15.75
C TYR A 471 -31.06 4.56 -15.78
N GLN A 472 -30.41 4.52 -14.62
CA GLN A 472 -28.98 4.28 -14.49
C GLN A 472 -28.56 2.98 -15.19
N GLN A 473 -29.27 1.87 -14.95
CA GLN A 473 -28.95 0.60 -15.61
C GLN A 473 -29.10 0.67 -17.13
N ARG A 474 -30.14 1.35 -17.64
CA ARG A 474 -30.30 1.55 -19.09
C ARG A 474 -29.15 2.36 -19.70
N VAL A 475 -28.68 3.41 -19.02
CA VAL A 475 -27.52 4.20 -19.46
C VAL A 475 -26.23 3.36 -19.41
N ARG A 476 -26.01 2.57 -18.35
CA ARG A 476 -24.87 1.64 -18.25
C ARG A 476 -24.89 0.61 -19.39
N SER A 477 -26.04 0.04 -19.74
CA SER A 477 -26.18 -0.85 -20.90
C SER A 477 -25.91 -0.15 -22.22
N ARG A 478 -26.40 1.08 -22.41
CA ARG A 478 -26.11 1.90 -23.60
C ARG A 478 -24.61 2.16 -23.76
N LEU A 479 -23.89 2.38 -22.66
CA LEU A 479 -22.44 2.51 -22.65
C LEU A 479 -21.76 1.19 -23.02
N GLN A 480 -22.15 0.07 -22.39
CA GLN A 480 -21.61 -1.26 -22.70
C GLN A 480 -21.75 -1.60 -24.20
N ASP A 481 -22.85 -1.19 -24.83
CA ASP A 481 -23.06 -1.36 -26.26
C ASP A 481 -22.00 -0.69 -27.13
N GLN A 482 -21.40 0.43 -26.67
CA GLN A 482 -20.31 1.10 -27.40
C GLN A 482 -19.05 0.23 -27.47
N TYR A 483 -18.85 -0.67 -26.51
CA TYR A 483 -17.67 -1.52 -26.42
C TYR A 483 -17.82 -2.87 -27.13
N LYS A 484 -18.98 -3.20 -27.70
CA LYS A 484 -19.27 -4.51 -28.33
C LYS A 484 -18.27 -4.91 -29.43
N ASN A 485 -17.71 -3.92 -30.13
CA ASN A 485 -16.75 -4.14 -31.22
C ASN A 485 -15.28 -3.99 -30.77
N GLY A 486 -15.03 -3.86 -29.46
CA GLY A 486 -13.71 -3.57 -28.88
C GLY A 486 -13.45 -2.07 -28.71
N VAL A 487 -12.65 -1.71 -27.69
CA VAL A 487 -12.32 -0.31 -27.34
C VAL A 487 -11.66 0.45 -28.49
N ASP A 488 -10.83 -0.24 -29.28
CA ASP A 488 -10.11 0.34 -30.42
C ASP A 488 -11.03 0.73 -31.60
N LYS A 489 -12.30 0.31 -31.57
CA LYS A 489 -13.30 0.61 -32.61
C LYS A 489 -14.23 1.75 -32.21
N ILE A 490 -14.10 2.29 -31.00
CA ILE A 490 -14.92 3.42 -30.54
C ILE A 490 -14.50 4.69 -31.31
N PRO A 491 -15.43 5.42 -31.96
CA PRO A 491 -15.10 6.68 -32.61
C PRO A 491 -14.54 7.70 -31.61
N ARG A 492 -13.53 8.49 -32.00
CA ARG A 492 -12.88 9.48 -31.11
C ARG A 492 -13.87 10.42 -30.41
N ALA A 493 -14.89 10.91 -31.11
CA ALA A 493 -15.92 11.76 -30.50
C ALA A 493 -16.70 11.04 -29.40
N VAL A 494 -17.02 9.76 -29.58
CA VAL A 494 -17.68 8.94 -28.56
C VAL A 494 -16.73 8.65 -27.41
N ALA A 495 -15.46 8.34 -27.69
CA ALA A 495 -14.43 8.16 -26.67
C ALA A 495 -14.26 9.42 -25.79
N GLN A 496 -14.33 10.62 -26.37
CA GLN A 496 -14.36 11.89 -25.61
C GLN A 496 -15.58 11.97 -24.68
N GLY A 497 -16.77 11.59 -25.17
CA GLY A 497 -17.98 11.56 -24.33
C GLY A 497 -17.89 10.54 -23.19
N ILE A 498 -17.32 9.36 -23.46
CA ILE A 498 -17.06 8.32 -22.46
C ILE A 498 -16.10 8.86 -21.39
N TRP A 499 -15.01 9.51 -21.78
CA TRP A 499 -14.04 10.07 -20.85
C TRP A 499 -14.62 11.15 -19.95
N VAL A 500 -15.32 12.11 -20.56
CA VAL A 500 -15.97 13.20 -19.84
C VAL A 500 -16.97 12.61 -18.85
N GLY A 501 -17.75 11.60 -19.22
CA GLY A 501 -18.65 10.90 -18.31
C GLY A 501 -17.92 10.15 -17.18
N PHE A 502 -16.84 9.43 -17.51
CA PHE A 502 -16.07 8.62 -16.57
C PHE A 502 -15.43 9.46 -15.46
N GLU A 503 -14.69 10.51 -15.82
CA GLU A 503 -14.05 11.37 -14.83
C GLU A 503 -15.05 12.23 -14.07
N HIS A 504 -16.15 12.62 -14.71
CA HIS A 504 -17.24 13.31 -14.04
C HIS A 504 -17.86 12.45 -12.92
N GLU A 505 -18.12 11.17 -13.18
CA GLU A 505 -18.60 10.23 -12.15
C GLU A 505 -17.59 10.06 -11.00
N ILE A 506 -16.29 9.99 -11.30
CA ILE A 506 -15.22 9.98 -10.28
C ILE A 506 -15.24 11.24 -9.42
N MET A 507 -15.28 12.43 -10.01
CA MET A 507 -15.26 13.71 -9.28
C MET A 507 -16.49 13.86 -8.37
N HIS A 508 -17.63 13.35 -8.82
CA HIS A 508 -18.87 13.37 -8.06
C HIS A 508 -18.93 12.31 -6.96
N MET A 509 -18.20 11.19 -7.09
CA MET A 509 -18.03 10.23 -6.00
C MET A 509 -17.43 10.92 -4.77
N GLU A 510 -16.34 11.65 -4.98
CA GLU A 510 -15.66 12.41 -3.93
C GLU A 510 -16.59 13.49 -3.36
N THR A 511 -17.34 14.18 -4.23
CA THR A 511 -18.34 15.17 -3.81
C THR A 511 -19.43 14.60 -2.92
N LEU A 512 -20.01 13.47 -3.30
CA LEU A 512 -21.05 12.83 -2.51
C LEU A 512 -20.51 12.33 -1.17
N LEU A 513 -19.30 11.76 -1.15
CA LEU A 513 -18.71 11.27 0.09
C LEU A 513 -18.46 12.37 1.11
N TYR A 514 -17.83 13.50 0.74
CA TYR A 514 -17.61 14.57 1.74
C TYR A 514 -18.93 15.21 2.21
N MET A 515 -19.99 15.18 1.38
CA MET A 515 -21.34 15.56 1.78
C MET A 515 -21.89 14.60 2.83
N MET A 516 -21.83 13.30 2.56
CA MET A 516 -22.28 12.24 3.47
C MET A 516 -21.60 12.35 4.85
N LEU A 517 -20.29 12.66 4.88
CA LEU A 517 -19.56 12.83 6.15
C LEU A 517 -20.04 13.98 7.04
N GLN A 518 -20.85 14.91 6.51
CA GLN A 518 -21.49 15.94 7.33
C GLN A 518 -22.68 15.39 8.15
N SER A 519 -23.20 14.21 7.78
CA SER A 519 -24.15 13.44 8.58
C SER A 519 -23.44 12.40 9.47
N ASN A 520 -24.01 12.14 10.64
CA ASN A 520 -23.61 11.05 11.54
C ASN A 520 -24.28 9.70 11.23
N LYS A 521 -25.15 9.63 10.21
CA LYS A 521 -25.84 8.40 9.82
C LYS A 521 -25.16 7.64 8.69
N THR A 522 -24.11 8.21 8.09
CA THR A 522 -23.32 7.52 7.05
C THR A 522 -22.86 6.16 7.58
N ILE A 523 -23.18 5.11 6.83
CA ILE A 523 -22.81 3.74 7.17
C ILE A 523 -21.38 3.49 6.66
N PRO A 524 -20.50 2.88 7.47
CA PRO A 524 -19.17 2.53 7.05
C PRO A 524 -19.14 1.66 5.78
N PRO A 525 -18.06 1.75 4.98
CA PRO A 525 -17.94 0.97 3.76
C PRO A 525 -18.08 -0.54 4.05
N PRO A 526 -18.96 -1.25 3.32
CA PRO A 526 -19.20 -2.66 3.55
C PRO A 526 -17.95 -3.47 3.19
N ASP A 527 -17.71 -4.53 3.94
CA ASP A 527 -16.59 -5.45 3.77
C ASP A 527 -15.20 -4.82 3.99
N VAL A 528 -15.09 -3.52 4.30
CA VAL A 528 -13.82 -2.84 4.62
C VAL A 528 -13.59 -2.88 6.13
N TYR A 529 -12.42 -3.37 6.53
CA TYR A 529 -12.01 -3.41 7.94
C TYR A 529 -11.92 -2.00 8.52
N GLN A 530 -12.50 -1.80 9.69
CA GLN A 530 -12.31 -0.57 10.45
C GLN A 530 -10.96 -0.64 11.18
N PRO A 531 -10.02 0.29 10.90
CA PRO A 531 -8.73 0.29 11.58
C PRO A 531 -8.84 0.56 13.08
N ASP A 532 -7.96 -0.05 13.87
CA ASP A 532 -7.69 0.40 15.24
C ASP A 532 -6.92 1.74 15.19
N PHE A 533 -7.68 2.83 15.19
CA PHE A 533 -7.14 4.19 15.12
C PHE A 533 -6.26 4.54 16.32
N ARG A 534 -6.49 3.95 17.50
CA ARG A 534 -5.65 4.21 18.68
C ARG A 534 -4.26 3.63 18.46
N ARG A 535 -4.18 2.37 18.06
CA ARG A 535 -2.90 1.71 17.82
C ARG A 535 -2.14 2.36 16.65
N LEU A 536 -2.85 2.73 15.58
CA LEU A 536 -2.26 3.50 14.48
C LEU A 536 -1.68 4.84 14.96
N ALA A 537 -2.37 5.54 15.86
CA ALA A 537 -1.89 6.79 16.44
C ALA A 537 -0.64 6.59 17.31
N ASP A 538 -0.60 5.54 18.14
CA ASP A 538 0.56 5.23 18.98
C ASP A 538 1.79 4.90 18.12
N LYS A 539 1.62 4.11 17.06
CA LYS A 539 2.67 3.82 16.08
C LYS A 539 3.15 5.07 15.36
N ALA A 540 2.22 5.90 14.88
CA ALA A 540 2.55 7.16 14.21
C ALA A 540 3.34 8.10 15.15
N ARG A 541 2.94 8.20 16.42
CA ARG A 541 3.63 9.00 17.43
C ARG A 541 5.07 8.55 17.66
N GLN A 542 5.31 7.24 17.73
CA GLN A 542 6.65 6.67 17.89
C GLN A 542 7.54 6.91 16.66
N ALA A 543 6.95 6.93 15.46
CA ALA A 543 7.65 7.14 14.20
C ALA A 543 7.83 8.63 13.84
N ARG A 544 7.36 9.58 14.66
CA ARG A 544 7.42 11.02 14.35
C ARG A 544 8.86 11.47 14.11
N VAL A 545 9.04 12.19 13.01
CA VAL A 545 10.27 12.95 12.73
C VAL A 545 9.92 14.43 12.50
N PRO A 546 10.88 15.35 12.71
CA PRO A 546 10.67 16.76 12.38
C PRO A 546 10.26 16.94 10.91
N ASN A 547 9.34 17.87 10.64
CA ASN A 547 9.03 18.27 9.27
C ASN A 547 10.11 19.24 8.78
N GLU A 548 11.04 18.76 7.96
CA GLU A 548 12.21 19.52 7.52
C GLU A 548 11.88 20.46 6.37
N TRP A 549 12.74 21.47 6.19
CA TRP A 549 12.72 22.33 5.00
C TRP A 549 13.66 21.73 3.97
N HIS A 550 13.15 21.45 2.78
CA HIS A 550 13.92 20.93 1.66
C HIS A 550 14.12 22.01 0.60
N ASP A 551 15.35 22.14 0.10
CA ASP A 551 15.64 23.00 -1.04
C ASP A 551 15.06 22.39 -2.31
N VAL A 552 14.23 23.17 -3.01
CA VAL A 552 13.74 22.86 -4.35
C VAL A 552 14.49 23.78 -5.31
N PRO A 553 15.35 23.23 -6.20
CA PRO A 553 16.13 24.06 -7.10
C PRO A 553 15.24 24.75 -8.12
N ALA A 554 15.73 25.88 -8.65
CA ALA A 554 15.10 26.53 -9.79
C ALA A 554 15.03 25.55 -10.97
N GLN A 555 13.88 25.51 -11.65
CA GLN A 555 13.63 24.53 -12.69
C GLN A 555 12.68 25.07 -13.75
N SER A 556 12.98 24.71 -15.01
CA SER A 556 12.06 24.85 -16.13
C SER A 556 11.15 23.64 -16.14
N ILE A 557 9.85 23.86 -15.97
CA ILE A 557 8.85 22.77 -15.97
C ILE A 557 7.85 22.95 -17.10
N THR A 558 7.35 21.82 -17.58
CA THR A 558 6.27 21.76 -18.57
C THR A 558 4.96 21.54 -17.83
N LEU A 559 3.99 22.42 -18.08
CA LEU A 559 2.64 22.35 -17.55
C LEU A 559 1.65 22.01 -18.66
N GLY A 560 0.58 21.29 -18.29
CA GLY A 560 -0.48 20.91 -19.22
C GLY A 560 -0.07 19.82 -20.20
N MET A 561 -0.94 19.60 -21.18
CA MET A 561 -0.78 18.62 -22.25
C MET A 561 -1.32 19.21 -23.56
N ASP A 562 -0.84 18.69 -24.69
CA ASP A 562 -1.38 19.05 -26.01
C ASP A 562 -2.47 18.07 -26.44
N GLU A 563 -3.36 18.52 -27.33
CA GLU A 563 -4.31 17.64 -28.03
C GLU A 563 -3.53 16.58 -28.83
N PRO A 564 -3.83 15.28 -28.67
CA PRO A 564 -3.29 14.27 -29.56
C PRO A 564 -3.66 14.58 -31.01
N ASP A 565 -2.74 14.38 -31.97
CA ASP A 565 -3.00 14.61 -33.41
C ASP A 565 -4.38 14.03 -33.81
N LEU A 566 -5.17 14.81 -34.55
CA LEU A 566 -6.48 14.42 -35.05
C LEU A 566 -6.43 13.11 -35.86
N ASN A 567 -5.27 12.79 -36.44
CA ASN A 567 -5.04 11.55 -37.18
C ASN A 567 -4.74 10.32 -36.31
N ALA A 568 -4.53 10.47 -35.00
CA ALA A 568 -4.12 9.40 -34.09
C ALA A 568 -5.27 8.49 -33.59
N GLY A 569 -6.52 8.73 -33.98
CA GLY A 569 -7.66 7.91 -33.55
C GLY A 569 -7.89 7.95 -32.02
N VAL A 570 -8.10 6.78 -31.40
CA VAL A 570 -8.28 6.59 -29.94
C VAL A 570 -6.96 6.51 -29.14
N ASN A 571 -5.81 6.69 -29.80
CA ASN A 571 -4.51 6.42 -29.18
C ASN A 571 -3.96 7.57 -28.31
N GLY A 572 -4.74 8.64 -28.11
CA GLY A 572 -4.33 9.81 -27.35
C GLY A 572 -5.05 9.92 -26.01
N TYR A 573 -4.31 10.17 -24.94
CA TYR A 573 -4.89 10.37 -23.62
C TYR A 573 -5.75 11.64 -23.56
N PHE A 574 -6.83 11.56 -22.79
CA PHE A 574 -7.74 12.67 -22.54
C PHE A 574 -7.18 13.62 -21.47
N GLY A 575 -7.51 14.90 -21.61
CA GLY A 575 -7.37 15.93 -20.58
C GLY A 575 -8.46 16.97 -20.75
N TRP A 576 -8.87 17.61 -19.66
CA TRP A 576 -9.85 18.68 -19.67
C TRP A 576 -9.29 19.92 -20.38
N ASP A 577 -10.18 20.84 -20.74
CA ASP A 577 -9.81 22.09 -21.42
C ASP A 577 -8.82 22.95 -20.62
N ASN A 578 -8.92 22.99 -19.29
CA ASN A 578 -7.97 23.69 -18.42
C ASN A 578 -6.55 23.08 -18.38
N GLU A 579 -6.39 21.86 -18.91
CA GLU A 579 -5.10 21.18 -18.96
C GLU A 579 -4.33 21.54 -20.24
N ARG A 580 -4.90 22.35 -21.14
CA ARG A 580 -4.41 22.54 -22.51
C ARG A 580 -4.37 24.02 -22.92
N PRO A 581 -3.35 24.46 -23.67
CA PRO A 581 -2.25 23.65 -24.23
C PRO A 581 -1.08 23.48 -23.25
N THR A 582 -0.07 22.74 -23.69
CA THR A 582 1.21 22.67 -23.01
C THR A 582 1.91 24.03 -22.99
N ARG A 583 2.52 24.37 -21.84
CA ARG A 583 3.30 25.61 -21.65
C ARG A 583 4.52 25.36 -20.79
N LYS A 584 5.62 26.06 -21.07
CA LYS A 584 6.83 26.06 -20.25
C LYS A 584 6.80 27.22 -19.28
N VAL A 585 7.18 26.96 -18.03
CA VAL A 585 7.33 28.00 -17.01
C VAL A 585 8.66 27.82 -16.29
N GLU A 586 9.29 28.94 -15.96
CA GLU A 586 10.48 28.97 -15.11
C GLU A 586 10.04 29.19 -13.68
N VAL A 587 10.45 28.30 -12.78
CA VAL A 587 10.17 28.40 -11.34
C VAL A 587 11.48 28.70 -10.62
N HIS A 588 11.49 29.73 -9.78
CA HIS A 588 12.65 30.09 -8.98
C HIS A 588 12.97 29.01 -7.93
N ALA A 589 14.14 29.09 -7.30
CA ALA A 589 14.48 28.22 -6.19
C ALA A 589 13.76 28.66 -4.91
N PHE A 590 13.26 27.71 -4.14
CA PHE A 590 12.55 27.96 -2.87
C PHE A 590 12.73 26.77 -1.93
N GLN A 591 12.25 26.89 -0.70
CA GLN A 591 12.20 25.79 0.25
C GLN A 591 10.77 25.31 0.47
N ALA A 592 10.58 24.00 0.57
CA ALA A 592 9.29 23.37 0.86
C ALA A 592 9.38 22.49 2.11
N LYS A 593 8.31 22.47 2.92
CA LYS A 593 8.15 21.47 3.97
C LYS A 593 7.92 20.09 3.35
N GLY A 594 8.45 19.04 3.98
CA GLY A 594 8.39 17.67 3.50
C GLY A 594 6.96 17.12 3.35
N ARG A 595 6.09 17.45 4.31
CA ARG A 595 4.71 16.92 4.43
C ARG A 595 3.68 18.04 4.66
N PRO A 596 2.36 17.78 4.49
CA PRO A 596 1.32 18.78 4.76
C PRO A 596 1.20 19.13 6.25
N ILE A 597 0.44 20.19 6.53
CA ILE A 597 0.01 20.58 7.88
C ILE A 597 -0.80 19.44 8.51
N THR A 598 -0.53 19.10 9.76
CA THR A 598 -1.27 18.05 10.49
C THR A 598 -2.42 18.63 11.32
N ASN A 599 -3.32 17.74 11.76
CA ASN A 599 -4.35 18.08 12.75
C ASN A 599 -3.75 18.66 14.05
N GLU A 600 -2.62 18.13 14.53
CA GLU A 600 -1.91 18.65 15.71
C GLU A 600 -1.41 20.08 15.51
N GLU A 601 -0.78 20.35 14.37
CA GLU A 601 -0.25 21.69 14.04
C GLU A 601 -1.38 22.70 13.88
N TYR A 602 -2.51 22.30 13.29
CA TYR A 602 -3.69 23.14 13.16
C TYR A 602 -4.39 23.37 14.50
N ALA A 603 -4.49 22.35 15.36
CA ALA A 603 -5.01 22.49 16.72
C ALA A 603 -4.17 23.48 17.54
N GLN A 604 -2.85 23.42 17.41
CA GLN A 604 -1.91 24.37 18.04
C GLN A 604 -2.14 25.80 17.56
N TYR A 605 -2.29 26.00 16.25
CA TYR A 605 -2.64 27.29 15.68
C TYR A 605 -3.96 27.82 16.24
N MET A 606 -5.01 26.99 16.29
CA MET A 606 -6.31 27.37 16.84
C MET A 606 -6.24 27.75 18.31
N PHE A 607 -5.53 26.96 19.12
CA PHE A 607 -5.38 27.20 20.57
C PHE A 607 -4.66 28.51 20.86
N GLU A 608 -3.51 28.74 20.22
CA GLU A 608 -2.71 29.96 20.45
C GLU A 608 -3.43 31.23 19.96
N ASN A 609 -4.24 31.12 18.91
CA ASN A 609 -5.00 32.25 18.36
C ASN A 609 -6.45 32.35 18.88
N GLN A 610 -6.82 31.52 19.87
CA GLN A 610 -8.15 31.50 20.49
C GLN A 610 -9.31 31.31 19.48
N ILE A 611 -9.08 30.53 18.43
CA ILE A 611 -10.06 30.23 17.39
C ILE A 611 -11.06 29.21 17.94
N LYS A 612 -12.34 29.59 18.02
CA LYS A 612 -13.40 28.76 18.60
C LYS A 612 -14.13 27.87 17.59
N LYS A 613 -14.18 28.30 16.33
CA LYS A 613 -14.89 27.56 15.28
C LYS A 613 -13.98 26.44 14.77
N VAL A 614 -14.40 25.19 14.98
CA VAL A 614 -13.71 24.02 14.44
C VAL A 614 -13.93 23.91 12.92
N PRO A 615 -12.96 23.36 12.17
CA PRO A 615 -13.09 23.16 10.73
C PRO A 615 -14.19 22.13 10.43
N ALA A 616 -14.76 22.16 9.22
CA ALA A 616 -15.83 21.25 8.82
C ALA A 616 -15.39 19.76 8.78
N SER A 617 -14.09 19.51 8.77
CA SER A 617 -13.48 18.19 8.91
C SER A 617 -13.62 17.61 10.31
N TRP A 618 -13.88 18.44 11.32
CA TRP A 618 -14.06 18.04 12.71
C TRP A 618 -15.54 18.10 13.13
N ALA A 619 -15.85 17.43 14.22
CA ALA A 619 -17.16 17.42 14.85
C ALA A 619 -17.02 17.36 16.37
N PRO A 620 -17.94 17.96 17.13
CA PRO A 620 -18.05 17.69 18.55
C PRO A 620 -18.45 16.21 18.77
N THR A 621 -17.83 15.58 19.75
CA THR A 621 -18.18 14.24 20.23
C THR A 621 -19.29 14.39 21.26
N GLU A 622 -20.50 13.89 21.01
CA GLU A 622 -21.50 13.78 22.08
C GLU A 622 -21.00 12.77 23.13
N SER A 623 -21.19 13.05 24.42
CA SER A 623 -20.73 12.20 25.54
C SER A 623 -21.28 10.76 25.56
N ASN A 624 -22.05 10.37 24.55
CA ASN A 624 -22.66 9.06 24.36
C ASN A 624 -22.12 8.28 23.16
N THR A 625 -21.16 8.80 22.39
CA THR A 625 -20.47 7.96 21.39
C THR A 625 -19.52 7.03 22.10
N LYS A 626 -19.95 5.77 22.20
CA LYS A 626 -19.15 4.65 22.66
C LYS A 626 -17.94 4.54 21.74
N ASP A 627 -16.73 4.73 22.27
CA ASP A 627 -15.54 4.27 21.57
C ASP A 627 -15.67 2.74 21.58
N VAL A 628 -15.99 2.18 20.42
CA VAL A 628 -16.11 0.74 20.23
C VAL A 628 -14.82 0.29 19.56
N ASP A 629 -14.05 -0.53 20.26
CA ASP A 629 -12.89 -1.18 19.65
C ASP A 629 -13.34 -2.28 18.66
N ALA A 630 -12.37 -2.86 17.96
CA ALA A 630 -12.58 -3.97 17.02
C ALA A 630 -13.23 -5.23 17.66
N ASN A 631 -13.39 -5.26 18.99
CA ASN A 631 -13.96 -6.35 19.77
C ASN A 631 -15.37 -6.04 20.29
N GLY A 632 -15.98 -4.91 19.90
CA GLY A 632 -17.31 -4.53 20.39
C GLY A 632 -17.33 -4.01 21.82
N GLN A 633 -16.17 -3.73 22.42
CA GLN A 633 -16.08 -3.26 23.80
C GLN A 633 -16.39 -1.76 23.88
N VAL A 634 -17.34 -1.41 24.73
CA VAL A 634 -17.84 -0.05 24.91
C VAL A 634 -17.06 0.65 26.00
N TYR A 635 -16.24 1.64 25.63
CA TYR A 635 -15.65 2.56 26.60
C TYR A 635 -16.60 3.75 26.79
N LEU A 636 -17.16 3.87 28.00
CA LEU A 636 -17.88 5.07 28.40
C LEU A 636 -16.86 6.19 28.62
N ALA A 637 -17.01 7.29 27.89
CA ALA A 637 -16.42 8.57 28.28
C ALA A 637 -17.19 9.12 29.51
N ASN A 638 -17.10 8.42 30.64
CA ASN A 638 -17.65 8.94 31.89
C ASN A 638 -16.65 9.90 32.51
N GLY A 639 -16.88 11.18 32.27
CA GLY A 639 -16.46 12.23 33.19
C GLY A 639 -17.11 11.98 34.55
N HIS A 640 -16.34 11.47 35.50
CA HIS A 640 -16.65 11.58 36.92
C HIS A 640 -15.64 12.53 37.56
N THR A 641 -16.09 13.76 37.76
CA THR A 641 -15.69 14.55 38.92
C THR A 641 -16.12 13.78 40.16
N ASP A 642 -15.18 13.30 40.96
CA ASP A 642 -15.47 12.99 42.36
C ASP A 642 -14.35 13.45 43.29
N SER A 643 -14.84 14.09 44.34
CA SER A 643 -14.20 14.80 45.41
C SER A 643 -13.46 13.89 46.41
N HIS A 644 -12.39 14.43 46.97
CA HIS A 644 -11.79 14.09 48.26
C HIS A 644 -11.38 12.64 48.54
N THR A 645 -10.10 12.33 48.32
CA THR A 645 -9.33 11.49 49.27
C THR A 645 -7.93 12.08 49.49
N ASN A 646 -7.64 12.37 50.75
CA ASN A 646 -6.31 12.74 51.26
C ASN A 646 -5.39 11.51 51.19
N GLY A 647 -4.30 11.57 50.43
CA GLY A 647 -3.28 10.51 50.39
C GLY A 647 -1.99 11.00 49.76
N ARG A 648 -0.95 11.15 50.60
CA ARG A 648 0.42 11.61 50.31
C ARG A 648 0.96 11.28 48.92
N VAL A 649 1.39 12.33 48.22
CA VAL A 649 2.25 12.29 47.04
C VAL A 649 3.68 11.93 47.46
N ASN A 650 4.19 10.78 47.01
CA ASN A 650 5.63 10.55 46.87
C ASN A 650 5.93 10.55 45.37
N GLY A 651 6.64 11.59 44.94
CA GLY A 651 6.95 11.82 43.53
C GLY A 651 8.05 10.90 43.02
N HIS A 652 7.87 10.48 41.77
CA HIS A 652 8.96 10.19 40.84
C HIS A 652 8.47 10.53 39.42
N THR A 653 8.73 11.77 39.00
CA THR A 653 8.75 12.17 37.59
C THR A 653 10.13 11.81 37.04
N ASN A 654 10.20 10.79 36.17
CA ASN A 654 11.40 10.52 35.39
C ASN A 654 11.35 11.39 34.12
N GLY A 655 12.30 12.31 34.04
CA GLY A 655 12.40 13.31 32.99
C GLY A 655 12.93 12.77 31.67
N ALA A 656 12.38 13.30 30.58
CA ALA A 656 13.02 13.30 29.27
C ALA A 656 14.10 14.39 29.25
N SER A 657 15.30 14.01 28.83
CA SER A 657 16.50 14.84 28.76
C SER A 657 16.42 15.88 27.64
N ASN A 658 16.75 17.12 27.99
CA ASN A 658 16.86 18.26 27.08
C ASN A 658 18.14 18.16 26.21
N GLY A 659 17.97 18.04 24.90
CA GLY A 659 19.01 18.36 23.92
C GLY A 659 18.95 19.84 23.55
N HIS A 660 19.96 20.61 23.94
CA HIS A 660 20.12 22.01 23.54
C HIS A 660 20.53 22.11 22.07
N THR A 661 19.68 22.70 21.22
CA THR A 661 20.09 23.28 19.93
C THR A 661 19.76 24.78 19.93
N ASN A 662 20.78 25.60 19.70
CA ASN A 662 20.64 27.04 19.54
C ASN A 662 20.10 27.35 18.14
N GLY A 663 18.82 27.70 18.07
CA GLY A 663 18.17 28.31 16.91
C GLY A 663 16.83 28.85 17.37
N HIS A 664 16.49 30.08 16.98
CA HIS A 664 15.25 30.76 17.34
C HIS A 664 14.00 29.90 17.02
N GLN A 665 13.57 29.07 17.97
CA GLN A 665 12.22 28.51 18.00
C GLN A 665 11.51 29.13 19.19
N SER A 666 10.46 29.90 18.90
CA SER A 666 9.45 30.25 19.89
C SER A 666 9.06 28.98 20.65
N LYS A 667 9.19 29.00 21.98
CA LYS A 667 8.68 27.94 22.87
C LYS A 667 7.16 27.88 22.69
N ARG A 668 6.68 27.09 21.72
CA ARG A 668 5.25 26.79 21.57
C ARG A 668 4.78 26.05 22.83
N THR A 669 3.69 26.53 23.42
CA THR A 669 3.13 25.96 24.65
C THR A 669 2.51 24.61 24.30
N ALA A 670 2.80 23.52 25.02
CA ALA A 670 2.18 22.23 24.72
C ALA A 670 0.64 22.34 24.74
N LEU A 671 -0.03 21.69 23.78
CA LEU A 671 -1.49 21.69 23.67
C LEU A 671 -2.11 21.04 24.93
N PRO A 672 -3.03 21.69 25.64
CA PRO A 672 -3.72 21.07 26.77
C PRO A 672 -4.60 19.91 26.30
N GLU A 673 -4.61 18.78 27.00
CA GLU A 673 -5.50 17.64 26.71
C GLU A 673 -6.97 18.08 26.62
N SER A 674 -7.38 19.00 27.49
CA SER A 674 -8.73 19.58 27.52
C SER A 674 -9.15 20.30 26.23
N PHE A 675 -8.20 20.68 25.37
CA PHE A 675 -8.52 21.26 24.05
C PHE A 675 -8.90 20.18 23.03
N LEU A 676 -8.31 18.99 23.14
CA LEU A 676 -8.57 17.86 22.24
C LEU A 676 -9.82 17.08 22.65
N ASP A 677 -10.17 17.12 23.93
CA ASP A 677 -11.32 16.41 24.48
C ASP A 677 -12.63 16.82 23.81
N GLY A 678 -13.45 15.84 23.47
CA GLY A 678 -14.75 16.05 22.84
C GLY A 678 -14.70 16.56 21.40
N ILE A 679 -13.56 16.44 20.72
CA ILE A 679 -13.42 16.71 19.29
C ILE A 679 -13.04 15.41 18.56
N SER A 680 -13.72 15.15 17.44
CA SER A 680 -13.44 14.05 16.53
C SER A 680 -13.27 14.53 15.09
N VAL A 681 -12.50 13.81 14.30
CA VAL A 681 -12.39 13.94 12.84
C VAL A 681 -13.50 13.11 12.18
N ARG A 682 -14.16 13.66 11.16
CA ARG A 682 -15.17 12.97 10.37
C ARG A 682 -14.51 12.02 9.38
N THR A 683 -14.90 10.76 9.39
CA THR A 683 -14.43 9.73 8.46
C THR A 683 -15.59 8.87 7.98
N VAL A 684 -15.38 8.08 6.92
CA VAL A 684 -16.39 7.10 6.49
C VAL A 684 -16.59 5.98 7.51
N HIS A 685 -15.65 5.77 8.44
CA HIS A 685 -15.78 4.84 9.56
C HIS A 685 -16.48 5.47 10.78
N GLY A 686 -17.06 6.66 10.64
CA GLY A 686 -17.64 7.44 11.72
C GLY A 686 -16.66 8.47 12.31
N LEU A 687 -16.94 8.88 13.55
CA LEU A 687 -16.14 9.88 14.25
C LEU A 687 -14.90 9.23 14.88
N VAL A 688 -13.71 9.69 14.49
CA VAL A 688 -12.44 9.28 15.09
C VAL A 688 -11.95 10.37 16.02
N SER A 689 -11.72 10.08 17.30
CA SER A 689 -11.26 11.09 18.26
C SER A 689 -10.01 11.83 17.75
N LEU A 690 -9.97 13.15 17.87
CA LEU A 690 -8.89 13.99 17.37
C LEU A 690 -7.52 13.57 17.94
N LYS A 691 -7.50 13.07 19.19
CA LYS A 691 -6.29 12.53 19.85
C LYS A 691 -5.64 11.36 19.10
N PHE A 692 -6.42 10.61 18.32
CA PHE A 692 -5.96 9.50 17.48
C PHE A 692 -5.65 9.92 16.04
N ALA A 693 -6.04 11.13 15.64
CA ALA A 693 -5.86 11.66 14.28
C ALA A 693 -4.85 12.81 14.21
N LEU A 694 -4.10 13.10 15.29
CA LEU A 694 -3.16 14.21 15.39
C LEU A 694 -2.09 14.22 14.29
N ASP A 695 -1.65 13.04 13.86
CA ASP A 695 -0.60 12.84 12.85
C ASP A 695 -1.12 12.85 11.40
N TRP A 696 -2.44 12.90 11.20
CA TRP A 696 -3.06 12.96 9.88
C TRP A 696 -2.98 14.38 9.31
N PRO A 697 -3.01 14.53 7.97
CA PRO A 697 -3.19 15.85 7.38
C PRO A 697 -4.52 16.46 7.82
N ILE A 698 -4.51 17.75 8.16
CA ILE A 698 -5.75 18.52 8.27
C ILE A 698 -6.29 18.78 6.86
N PHE A 699 -7.62 18.78 6.72
CA PHE A 699 -8.30 19.37 5.57
C PHE A 699 -9.27 20.45 6.04
N ALA A 700 -9.22 21.60 5.38
CA ALA A 700 -9.98 22.81 5.69
C ALA A 700 -9.94 23.76 4.46
N SER A 701 -10.65 24.89 4.54
CA SER A 701 -10.61 25.88 3.46
C SER A 701 -9.21 26.50 3.28
N TYR A 702 -8.95 27.07 2.10
CA TYR A 702 -7.70 27.80 1.83
C TYR A 702 -7.50 28.93 2.85
N ASP A 703 -8.56 29.68 3.18
CA ASP A 703 -8.48 30.80 4.12
C ASP A 703 -8.09 30.37 5.54
N GLU A 704 -8.62 29.22 6.00
CA GLU A 704 -8.24 28.61 7.28
C GLU A 704 -6.75 28.19 7.29
N LEU A 705 -6.31 27.50 6.25
CA LEU A 705 -4.96 26.95 6.18
C LEU A 705 -3.90 28.00 5.84
N SER A 706 -4.25 29.06 5.12
CA SER A 706 -3.34 30.17 4.83
C SER A 706 -2.93 30.89 6.12
N GLY A 707 -3.86 31.08 7.07
CA GLY A 707 -3.55 31.64 8.39
C GLY A 707 -2.61 30.74 9.20
N CYS A 708 -2.86 29.43 9.19
CA CYS A 708 -2.01 28.44 9.85
C CYS A 708 -0.60 28.38 9.24
N ALA A 709 -0.49 28.39 7.90
CA ALA A 709 0.78 28.39 7.18
C ALA A 709 1.63 29.62 7.54
N ALA A 710 1.02 30.81 7.62
CA ALA A 710 1.67 32.04 8.04
C ALA A 710 2.17 31.96 9.50
N TRP A 711 1.34 31.48 10.42
CA TRP A 711 1.73 31.26 11.82
C TRP A 711 2.87 30.24 11.97
N MET A 712 2.93 29.25 11.08
CA MET A 712 4.02 28.27 11.00
C MET A 712 5.28 28.81 10.31
N GLY A 713 5.29 30.05 9.83
CA GLY A 713 6.46 30.72 9.24
C GLY A 713 6.69 30.43 7.76
N GLY A 714 5.64 30.10 7.01
CA GLY A 714 5.69 29.95 5.55
C GLY A 714 4.42 30.44 4.87
N ARG A 715 4.22 30.03 3.62
CA ARG A 715 3.01 30.29 2.83
C ARG A 715 2.59 29.05 2.06
N ILE A 716 1.35 29.02 1.59
CA ILE A 716 0.88 27.99 0.65
C ILE A 716 1.60 28.19 -0.70
N PRO A 717 2.05 27.12 -1.39
CA PRO A 717 2.73 27.24 -2.68
C PRO A 717 1.83 27.80 -3.78
N THR A 718 2.43 28.46 -4.77
CA THR A 718 1.78 28.72 -6.05
C THR A 718 1.57 27.41 -6.83
N PHE A 719 0.71 27.45 -7.85
CA PHE A 719 0.50 26.31 -8.76
C PHE A 719 1.82 25.82 -9.38
N GLU A 720 2.66 26.74 -9.83
CA GLU A 720 3.96 26.47 -10.44
C GLU A 720 4.94 25.87 -9.44
N GLU A 721 4.99 26.37 -8.20
CA GLU A 721 5.84 25.83 -7.13
C GLU A 721 5.41 24.41 -6.73
N ALA A 722 4.10 24.15 -6.58
CA ALA A 722 3.61 22.81 -6.27
C ALA A 722 3.96 21.79 -7.39
N ARG A 723 3.82 22.19 -8.66
CA ARG A 723 4.24 21.36 -9.81
C ARG A 723 5.76 21.16 -9.88
N SER A 724 6.53 22.18 -9.50
CA SER A 724 7.99 22.13 -9.37
C SER A 724 8.44 21.12 -8.31
N ILE A 725 7.76 21.06 -7.15
CA ILE A 725 7.97 20.03 -6.12
C ILE A 725 7.71 18.64 -6.70
N TYR A 726 6.55 18.43 -7.31
CA TYR A 726 6.17 17.13 -7.85
C TYR A 726 7.16 16.64 -8.92
N ASN A 727 7.58 17.52 -9.81
CA ASN A 727 8.57 17.23 -10.84
C ASN A 727 9.93 16.87 -10.24
N TYR A 728 10.38 17.62 -9.22
CA TYR A 728 11.65 17.36 -8.54
C TYR A 728 11.67 15.99 -7.85
N VAL A 729 10.60 15.65 -7.11
CA VAL A 729 10.48 14.34 -6.43
C VAL A 729 10.41 13.20 -7.44
N HIS A 730 9.60 13.35 -8.49
CA HIS A 730 9.47 12.34 -9.55
C HIS A 730 10.81 12.04 -10.24
N ASN A 731 11.55 13.08 -10.64
CA ASN A 731 12.86 12.91 -11.27
C ASN A 731 13.89 12.30 -10.32
N SER A 732 13.86 12.66 -9.03
CA SER A 732 14.75 12.09 -8.01
C SER A 732 14.53 10.59 -7.85
N LYS A 733 13.28 10.14 -7.73
CA LYS A 733 12.93 8.71 -7.68
C LYS A 733 13.39 7.97 -8.94
N ARG A 734 13.21 8.56 -10.12
CA ARG A 734 13.63 7.95 -11.39
C ARG A 734 15.16 7.79 -11.47
N MET A 735 15.92 8.81 -11.09
CA MET A 735 17.39 8.74 -11.06
C MET A 735 17.89 7.70 -10.05
N GLU A 736 17.24 7.56 -8.90
CA GLU A 736 17.57 6.53 -7.91
C GLU A 736 17.29 5.11 -8.43
N ALA A 737 16.15 4.90 -9.09
CA ALA A 737 15.83 3.64 -9.76
C ALA A 737 16.83 3.32 -10.87
N GLU A 738 17.15 4.28 -11.74
CA GLU A 738 18.15 4.14 -12.81
C GLU A 738 19.55 3.85 -12.25
N ARG A 739 19.96 4.47 -11.14
CA ARG A 739 21.25 4.18 -10.48
C ARG A 739 21.28 2.77 -9.90
N THR A 740 20.14 2.28 -9.39
CA THR A 740 20.00 0.93 -8.85
C THR A 740 20.06 -0.12 -9.98
N LEU A 741 19.39 0.15 -11.10
CA LEU A 741 19.47 -0.63 -12.35
C LEU A 741 20.88 -0.59 -12.98
N GLY A 742 21.49 0.59 -13.05
CA GLY A 742 22.84 0.80 -13.57
C GLY A 742 23.95 0.24 -12.69
N ARG A 743 23.66 -0.15 -11.44
CA ARG A 743 24.55 -0.96 -10.59
C ARG A 743 24.36 -2.47 -10.81
N THR A 744 23.20 -2.89 -11.29
CA THR A 744 22.89 -4.30 -11.57
C THR A 744 23.25 -4.72 -13.01
N VAL A 745 23.26 -3.78 -13.97
CA VAL A 745 23.60 -4.03 -15.39
C VAL A 745 25.11 -4.15 -15.74
N PRO A 746 26.09 -3.56 -15.01
CA PRO A 746 27.52 -3.75 -15.33
C PRO A 746 28.00 -5.18 -15.03
N ALA A 747 27.21 -5.97 -14.32
CA ALA A 747 27.52 -7.36 -14.00
C ALA A 747 27.09 -8.36 -15.09
N VAL A 748 26.37 -7.94 -16.15
CA VAL A 748 25.75 -8.89 -17.10
C VAL A 748 26.20 -8.73 -18.56
N ASN A 749 26.79 -7.61 -18.98
CA ASN A 749 27.22 -7.42 -20.37
C ASN A 749 28.74 -7.40 -20.56
N GLY A 750 29.42 -8.39 -19.98
CA GLY A 750 30.85 -8.60 -20.18
C GLY A 750 31.21 -9.49 -21.38
N HIS A 751 30.32 -10.34 -21.88
CA HIS A 751 30.59 -11.25 -23.00
C HIS A 751 29.29 -11.55 -23.75
N LEU A 752 29.08 -10.93 -24.91
CA LEU A 752 28.26 -11.47 -26.01
C LEU A 752 28.53 -10.60 -27.26
N SER A 753 29.38 -11.11 -28.14
CA SER A 753 29.47 -10.66 -29.53
C SER A 753 28.25 -11.22 -30.25
N ASN A 754 27.24 -10.38 -30.50
CA ASN A 754 26.07 -10.77 -31.28
C ASN A 754 26.41 -10.77 -32.78
N ASP A 755 26.74 -11.94 -33.32
CA ASP A 755 26.53 -12.22 -34.75
C ASP A 755 25.10 -12.71 -34.95
N GLY A 756 24.26 -11.86 -35.54
CA GLY A 756 23.11 -12.26 -36.35
C GLY A 756 21.86 -12.75 -35.63
N VAL A 757 21.07 -11.82 -35.08
CA VAL A 757 19.61 -11.98 -34.98
C VAL A 757 18.98 -10.67 -35.43
N GLU A 758 18.34 -10.67 -36.61
CA GLU A 758 17.43 -9.58 -36.99
C GLU A 758 16.17 -9.72 -36.15
N GLU A 759 16.10 -9.00 -35.03
CA GLU A 759 14.84 -8.76 -34.34
C GLU A 759 13.94 -7.91 -35.26
N THR A 760 12.76 -8.44 -35.55
CA THR A 760 11.72 -7.66 -36.22
C THR A 760 11.34 -6.51 -35.28
N PRO A 761 11.42 -5.24 -35.71
CA PRO A 761 11.18 -4.14 -34.79
C PRO A 761 9.73 -4.17 -34.26
N PRO A 762 9.49 -3.91 -32.96
CA PRO A 762 8.14 -3.74 -32.44
C PRO A 762 7.43 -2.61 -33.19
N ASN A 763 6.11 -2.75 -33.30
CA ASN A 763 5.26 -1.82 -34.04
C ASN A 763 5.40 -0.40 -33.46
N VAL A 764 5.69 0.59 -34.30
CA VAL A 764 6.04 1.97 -33.88
C VAL A 764 4.96 2.59 -32.97
N SER A 765 3.69 2.20 -33.15
CA SER A 765 2.56 2.73 -32.37
C SER A 765 2.54 2.32 -30.90
N SER A 766 3.06 1.14 -30.52
CA SER A 766 3.02 0.69 -29.11
C SER A 766 4.07 1.42 -28.25
N LEU A 767 5.23 1.72 -28.84
CA LEU A 767 6.30 2.47 -28.18
C LEU A 767 5.90 3.93 -27.91
N GLU A 768 5.16 4.56 -28.83
CA GLU A 768 4.67 5.93 -28.65
C GLU A 768 3.64 6.04 -27.52
N VAL A 769 2.75 5.05 -27.39
CA VAL A 769 1.75 5.01 -26.30
C VAL A 769 2.41 4.77 -24.95
N GLU A 770 3.38 3.85 -24.86
CA GLU A 770 4.13 3.62 -23.62
C GLU A 770 4.92 4.85 -23.18
N LYS A 771 5.58 5.52 -24.14
CA LYS A 771 6.29 6.77 -23.87
C LYS A 771 5.34 7.87 -23.39
N ALA A 772 4.22 8.10 -24.08
CA ALA A 772 3.22 9.08 -23.69
C ALA A 772 2.61 8.79 -22.30
N ARG A 773 2.38 7.51 -21.98
CA ARG A 773 1.91 7.07 -20.65
C ARG A 773 2.91 7.45 -19.55
N SER A 774 4.18 7.09 -19.76
CA SER A 774 5.26 7.33 -18.79
C SER A 774 5.54 8.82 -18.57
N GLU A 775 5.25 9.67 -19.55
CA GLU A 775 5.40 11.12 -19.45
C GLU A 775 4.20 11.80 -18.76
N LEU A 776 2.99 11.27 -18.90
CA LEU A 776 1.76 11.88 -18.41
C LEU A 776 1.33 11.39 -17.02
N PHE A 777 1.61 10.13 -16.67
CA PHE A 777 1.17 9.50 -15.43
C PHE A 777 2.36 9.12 -14.53
N VAL A 778 2.20 9.31 -13.22
CA VAL A 778 3.22 8.94 -12.22
C VAL A 778 2.88 7.63 -11.53
N ASP A 779 3.89 6.89 -11.09
CA ASP A 779 3.69 5.80 -10.14
C ASP A 779 3.19 6.34 -8.79
N LEU A 780 2.05 5.81 -8.33
CA LEU A 780 1.40 6.17 -7.08
C LEU A 780 1.66 5.15 -5.97
N ASP A 781 2.63 4.25 -6.12
CA ASP A 781 3.01 3.33 -5.06
C ASP A 781 3.36 4.09 -3.76
N GLY A 782 2.81 3.59 -2.65
CA GLY A 782 2.86 4.25 -1.34
C GLY A 782 1.97 5.49 -1.16
N ALA A 783 1.27 5.97 -2.19
CA ALA A 783 0.30 7.06 -2.07
C ALA A 783 -1.03 6.59 -1.48
N ASN A 784 -1.71 7.46 -0.74
CA ASN A 784 -3.06 7.19 -0.23
C ASN A 784 -4.11 7.83 -1.14
N VAL A 785 -4.48 7.15 -2.22
CA VAL A 785 -5.46 7.56 -3.24
C VAL A 785 -6.28 6.35 -3.69
N GLY A 786 -7.40 6.51 -4.39
CA GLY A 786 -8.11 5.36 -4.99
C GLY A 786 -8.67 4.35 -3.98
N PHE A 787 -9.12 4.82 -2.81
CA PHE A 787 -9.75 4.02 -1.75
C PHE A 787 -8.83 2.98 -1.09
N GLN A 788 -7.52 3.24 -1.04
CA GLN A 788 -6.57 2.30 -0.42
C GLN A 788 -6.84 2.09 1.07
N HIS A 789 -7.10 3.18 1.80
CA HIS A 789 -7.37 3.13 3.24
C HIS A 789 -8.78 3.58 3.62
N TRP A 790 -9.53 4.21 2.71
CA TRP A 790 -10.84 4.81 3.01
C TRP A 790 -10.83 5.96 4.04
N HIS A 791 -9.65 6.43 4.46
CA HIS A 791 -9.47 7.58 5.34
C HIS A 791 -8.07 8.22 5.13
N PRO A 792 -7.82 9.44 5.63
CA PRO A 792 -6.48 10.03 5.66
C PRO A 792 -5.52 9.23 6.53
N VAL A 793 -4.23 9.17 6.15
CA VAL A 793 -3.21 8.41 6.90
C VAL A 793 -2.18 9.33 7.57
N PRO A 794 -1.49 8.88 8.63
CA PRO A 794 -0.43 9.65 9.28
C PRO A 794 0.69 10.05 8.30
N VAL A 795 1.16 11.30 8.40
CA VAL A 795 2.23 11.84 7.52
C VAL A 795 3.52 12.17 8.26
N THR A 796 3.51 12.14 9.60
CA THR A 796 4.61 12.64 10.44
C THR A 796 5.88 11.81 10.40
N ALA A 797 5.78 10.52 10.05
CA ALA A 797 6.95 9.66 9.83
C ALA A 797 7.77 10.05 8.59
N ASN A 798 7.17 10.78 7.64
CA ASN A 798 7.81 11.21 6.40
C ASN A 798 8.36 12.64 6.46
N GLY A 799 8.48 13.25 7.66
CA GLY A 799 8.90 14.64 7.80
C GLY A 799 10.30 14.99 7.27
N GLY A 800 11.21 14.00 7.22
CA GLY A 800 12.55 14.15 6.64
C GLY A 800 12.62 13.87 5.13
N ARG A 801 11.48 13.64 4.47
CA ARG A 801 11.38 13.39 3.02
C ARG A 801 10.43 14.40 2.39
N LEU A 802 10.78 14.88 1.19
CA LEU A 802 9.88 15.70 0.40
C LEU A 802 8.82 14.83 -0.30
N ALA A 803 7.56 14.95 0.13
CA ALA A 803 6.42 14.26 -0.46
C ALA A 803 6.09 14.82 -1.86
N GLY A 804 5.91 13.92 -2.82
CA GLY A 804 5.52 14.23 -4.20
C GLY A 804 4.02 14.18 -4.45
N GLN A 805 3.64 14.05 -5.73
CA GLN A 805 2.25 14.00 -6.17
C GLN A 805 1.50 12.81 -5.54
N GLY A 806 0.36 13.09 -4.88
CA GLY A 806 -0.47 12.08 -4.21
C GLY A 806 0.04 11.61 -2.83
N GLU A 807 1.21 12.08 -2.39
CA GLU A 807 1.86 11.60 -1.16
C GLU A 807 1.48 12.40 0.11
N LEU A 808 0.40 13.20 0.09
CA LEU A 808 -0.01 14.05 1.22
C LEU A 808 -0.92 13.36 2.23
N GLY A 809 -0.85 12.03 2.30
CA GLY A 809 -1.66 11.26 3.25
C GLY A 809 -3.15 11.19 2.92
N GLY A 810 -3.53 11.55 1.69
CA GLY A 810 -4.92 11.44 1.21
C GLY A 810 -5.71 12.75 1.20
N VAL A 811 -5.04 13.88 1.00
CA VAL A 811 -5.69 15.19 0.77
C VAL A 811 -5.13 15.85 -0.48
N TRP A 812 -5.97 16.60 -1.19
CA TRP A 812 -5.54 17.53 -2.21
C TRP A 812 -4.63 18.61 -1.62
N GLU A 813 -3.70 19.13 -2.41
CA GLU A 813 -2.82 20.23 -2.04
C GLU A 813 -3.39 21.57 -2.52
N TRP A 814 -3.78 22.45 -1.59
CA TRP A 814 -4.10 23.84 -1.92
C TRP A 814 -2.90 24.54 -2.55
N THR A 815 -3.19 25.37 -3.54
CA THR A 815 -2.25 26.37 -4.06
C THR A 815 -2.78 27.79 -3.82
N SER A 816 -1.88 28.77 -3.78
CA SER A 816 -2.23 30.18 -3.69
C SER A 816 -2.67 30.79 -5.03
N SER A 817 -2.64 30.01 -6.12
CA SER A 817 -2.97 30.49 -7.46
C SER A 817 -4.47 30.34 -7.72
N PRO A 818 -5.17 31.43 -8.09
CA PRO A 818 -6.54 31.31 -8.56
C PRO A 818 -6.58 30.59 -9.92
N LEU A 819 -7.66 29.87 -10.18
CA LEU A 819 -7.96 29.35 -11.51
C LEU A 819 -8.21 30.53 -12.45
N ALA A 820 -7.35 30.67 -13.46
CA ALA A 820 -7.39 31.79 -14.39
C ALA A 820 -7.21 31.30 -15.83
N ARG A 821 -7.78 32.06 -16.78
CA ARG A 821 -7.55 31.83 -18.20
C ARG A 821 -6.07 32.02 -18.52
N HIS A 822 -5.46 31.02 -19.13
CA HIS A 822 -4.08 31.11 -19.62
C HIS A 822 -4.01 31.23 -21.14
N GLU A 823 -2.83 31.56 -21.66
CA GLU A 823 -2.59 31.69 -23.10
C GLU A 823 -2.90 30.36 -23.81
N GLY A 824 -3.58 30.46 -24.96
CA GLY A 824 -3.99 29.31 -25.76
C GLY A 824 -5.20 28.53 -25.23
N PHE A 825 -5.76 28.87 -24.06
CA PHE A 825 -6.95 28.19 -23.53
C PHE A 825 -8.15 28.34 -24.49
N GLU A 826 -8.75 27.21 -24.83
CA GLU A 826 -10.01 27.10 -25.55
C GLU A 826 -10.98 26.17 -24.80
N PRO A 827 -12.24 26.58 -24.57
CA PRO A 827 -13.21 25.76 -23.87
C PRO A 827 -13.53 24.49 -24.66
N MET A 828 -13.75 23.38 -23.97
CA MET A 828 -14.07 22.11 -24.62
C MET A 828 -15.42 22.20 -25.37
N PRO A 829 -15.50 21.87 -26.67
CA PRO A 829 -16.75 21.98 -27.42
C PRO A 829 -17.90 21.13 -26.85
N LEU A 830 -17.58 19.98 -26.25
CA LEU A 830 -18.56 19.05 -25.69
C LEU A 830 -19.19 19.56 -24.39
N TYR A 831 -18.41 20.28 -23.57
CA TYR A 831 -18.84 20.87 -22.31
C TYR A 831 -18.18 22.25 -22.07
N PRO A 832 -18.60 23.30 -22.80
CA PRO A 832 -17.88 24.58 -22.81
C PRO A 832 -17.83 25.28 -21.46
N GLN A 833 -18.85 25.10 -20.62
CA GLN A 833 -18.97 25.74 -19.31
C GLN A 833 -18.16 25.04 -18.21
N TYR A 834 -17.50 23.90 -18.49
CA TYR A 834 -16.82 23.10 -17.46
C TYR A 834 -15.75 23.90 -16.70
N THR A 835 -14.89 24.62 -17.41
CA THR A 835 -13.85 25.46 -16.79
C THR A 835 -14.20 26.94 -16.85
N SER A 836 -14.73 27.42 -17.97
CA SER A 836 -14.79 28.87 -18.25
C SER A 836 -15.59 29.67 -17.24
N ASP A 837 -16.63 29.08 -16.66
CA ASP A 837 -17.51 29.73 -15.68
C ASP A 837 -16.77 30.02 -14.37
N PHE A 838 -15.66 29.33 -14.10
CA PHE A 838 -14.90 29.40 -12.86
C PHE A 838 -13.67 30.32 -12.93
N PHE A 839 -13.46 31.05 -14.04
CA PHE A 839 -12.46 32.12 -14.14
C PHE A 839 -12.95 33.41 -13.46
N ASP A 840 -13.37 33.30 -12.20
CA ASP A 840 -14.04 34.34 -11.43
C ASP A 840 -13.14 34.98 -10.35
N GLY A 841 -11.92 34.46 -10.19
CA GLY A 841 -10.96 34.90 -9.18
C GLY A 841 -11.27 34.45 -7.75
N LYS A 842 -12.28 33.58 -7.55
CA LYS A 842 -12.66 33.02 -6.23
C LYS A 842 -12.20 31.59 -6.03
N HIS A 843 -11.97 30.88 -7.12
CA HIS A 843 -11.55 29.48 -7.11
C HIS A 843 -10.03 29.38 -7.11
N ASN A 844 -9.45 28.68 -6.14
CA ASN A 844 -8.03 28.37 -6.12
C ASN A 844 -7.78 26.97 -6.65
N ILE A 845 -6.64 26.79 -7.32
CA ILE A 845 -6.20 25.50 -7.85
C ILE A 845 -5.81 24.57 -6.70
N VAL A 846 -6.20 23.30 -6.80
CA VAL A 846 -5.76 22.21 -5.92
C VAL A 846 -5.23 21.03 -6.73
N LEU A 847 -4.20 20.34 -6.22
CA LEU A 847 -3.47 19.29 -6.95
C LEU A 847 -3.29 17.99 -6.14
N GLY A 848 -2.96 16.88 -6.82
CA GLY A 848 -2.46 15.65 -6.19
C GLY A 848 -3.48 14.55 -5.91
N GLY A 849 -4.72 14.88 -5.55
CA GLY A 849 -5.75 13.90 -5.20
C GLY A 849 -5.90 13.65 -3.69
N SER A 850 -7.08 13.18 -3.28
CA SER A 850 -7.38 12.68 -1.94
C SER A 850 -7.38 11.15 -1.88
N TRP A 851 -7.62 10.60 -0.70
CA TRP A 851 -7.75 9.16 -0.48
C TRP A 851 -8.87 8.50 -1.31
N ALA A 852 -9.86 9.26 -1.78
CA ALA A 852 -10.94 8.76 -2.64
C ALA A 852 -10.73 9.05 -4.13
N THR A 853 -9.77 9.89 -4.49
CA THR A 853 -9.56 10.28 -5.88
C THR A 853 -9.03 9.10 -6.69
N HIS A 854 -9.65 8.82 -7.84
CA HIS A 854 -9.24 7.73 -8.72
C HIS A 854 -7.79 7.92 -9.24
N PRO A 855 -6.96 6.86 -9.35
CA PRO A 855 -5.57 6.95 -9.82
C PRO A 855 -5.36 7.62 -11.20
N ARG A 856 -6.29 7.42 -12.16
CA ARG A 856 -6.28 8.17 -13.45
C ARG A 856 -6.33 9.69 -13.29
N ILE A 857 -6.91 10.21 -12.21
CA ILE A 857 -6.94 11.64 -11.90
C ILE A 857 -5.73 12.00 -11.04
N ALA A 858 -5.55 11.32 -9.90
CA ALA A 858 -4.50 11.62 -8.93
C ALA A 858 -3.08 11.51 -9.52
N GLY A 859 -2.86 10.54 -10.41
CA GLY A 859 -1.58 10.29 -11.06
C GLY A 859 -1.33 11.09 -12.34
N ARG A 860 -2.31 11.82 -12.87
CA ARG A 860 -2.12 12.61 -14.09
C ARG A 860 -1.37 13.90 -13.78
N ARG A 861 -0.25 14.13 -14.45
CA ARG A 861 0.63 15.29 -14.22
C ARG A 861 0.04 16.60 -14.74
N SER A 862 -0.92 16.56 -15.65
CA SER A 862 -1.60 17.74 -16.19
C SER A 862 -2.88 18.13 -15.43
N PHE A 863 -3.49 17.21 -14.67
CA PHE A 863 -4.83 17.41 -14.10
C PHE A 863 -4.89 18.58 -13.10
N VAL A 864 -5.86 19.47 -13.27
CA VAL A 864 -6.07 20.65 -12.41
C VAL A 864 -7.48 20.57 -11.82
N ASN A 865 -7.58 20.60 -10.50
CA ASN A 865 -8.83 20.74 -9.78
C ASN A 865 -8.92 22.12 -9.12
N TRP A 866 -10.10 22.53 -8.68
CA TRP A 866 -10.30 23.83 -8.04
C TRP A 866 -11.52 23.84 -7.11
N TYR A 867 -11.47 24.72 -6.11
CA TYR A 867 -12.58 25.01 -5.21
C TYR A 867 -12.56 26.48 -4.81
N GLN A 868 -13.72 27.03 -4.43
CA GLN A 868 -13.79 28.38 -3.84
C GLN A 868 -12.88 28.42 -2.60
N ARG A 869 -12.09 29.48 -2.45
CA ARG A 869 -11.07 29.65 -1.40
C ARG A 869 -11.58 29.40 0.04
N ASN A 870 -12.83 29.73 0.31
CA ASN A 870 -13.49 29.63 1.61
C ASN A 870 -14.36 28.36 1.72
N TYR A 871 -14.35 27.46 0.74
CA TYR A 871 -15.12 26.21 0.76
C TYR A 871 -14.47 25.20 1.73
N PRO A 872 -15.13 24.82 2.85
CA PRO A 872 -14.47 24.12 3.94
C PRO A 872 -14.59 22.58 3.87
N PHE A 873 -15.37 22.06 2.93
CA PHE A 873 -15.79 20.65 2.94
C PHE A 873 -14.93 19.73 2.06
N ALA A 874 -14.26 20.28 1.05
CA ALA A 874 -13.39 19.50 0.18
C ALA A 874 -12.19 18.97 0.98
N TRP A 875 -11.69 17.78 0.64
CA TRP A 875 -10.54 17.16 1.29
C TRP A 875 -9.22 17.77 0.79
N CYS A 876 -9.05 19.06 1.04
CA CYS A 876 -7.89 19.85 0.66
C CYS A 876 -7.10 20.24 1.91
N GLY A 877 -5.83 19.84 1.97
CA GLY A 877 -4.83 20.27 2.93
C GLY A 877 -3.84 21.26 2.30
N ALA A 878 -2.79 21.61 3.03
CA ALA A 878 -1.75 22.50 2.52
C ALA A 878 -0.36 22.10 3.03
N ARG A 879 0.67 22.32 2.22
CA ARG A 879 2.06 22.38 2.70
C ARG A 879 2.54 23.82 2.75
N LEU A 880 3.69 24.00 3.41
CA LEU A 880 4.38 25.29 3.44
C LEU A 880 5.52 25.34 2.45
N VAL A 881 5.67 26.50 1.81
CA VAL A 881 6.89 26.94 1.14
C VAL A 881 7.38 28.27 1.72
N ARG A 882 8.65 28.60 1.44
CA ARG A 882 9.24 29.92 1.70
C ARG A 882 10.30 30.21 0.65
N ASP A 883 10.49 31.49 0.34
CA ASP A 883 11.55 31.92 -0.56
C ASP A 883 12.93 31.78 0.11
N ILE A 884 13.95 31.51 -0.68
CA ILE A 884 15.35 31.50 -0.23
C ILE A 884 15.86 32.94 -0.35
N ASN A 885 16.34 33.50 0.76
CA ASN A 885 16.90 34.87 0.81
C ASN A 885 18.28 34.95 0.15
#